data_AF-A0A956FED2-F1
#
_entry.id   AF-A0A956FED2-F1
#
_cell.length_a   1.000
_cell.length_b   1.000
_cell.length_c   1.000
_cell.angle_alpha   90.00
_cell.angle_beta   90.00
_cell.angle_gamma   90.00
#
_symmetry.space_group_name_H-M   'P 1'
#
loop_
_entity.id
_entity.type
_entity.pdbx_description
1 polymer ?
#
loop_
_entity_poly.entity_id
_entity_poly.type
_entity_poly.pdbx_seq_one_letter_code
_entity_poly.pdbx_strand_id
1 'polypeptide(L)'
;MAALTDDDRRSFERLARTLAEQGHTEPLDRMAELLGLDEPAREVVRTREGSRGSLEAFVVVRTIPREQAQRLLPAGLRLAPQPLTTPDRHPVVLMFARERLEAWRASTDFHGLTLAVPWVEHTDPTLPHRGPFLYRPRQYVDDALPRLIGRRVYGFERSAADIECDARAYRIFAPGSRTMLVEAWFERRGPARPPTSMPGFSAVRAIFDQPTITQALRIVDEDAFHRREPGPLLGCINRYLFDDPSAELTPVRAVVRFKKELLPPAFPRERIVAAALDEHELGAFHIRVPQELSLPTQSIALRFPESPVSRREKVVVLGSGPASCAAAFYLAKTGRYDVTMYTLGFRMGGKCAAGRNPDAGDRIEEHGLHAFLGFYHNALRTVREVYEVAGLPLAKGHGPWSAERLAAGEGPFAGGFLGTNVSGLMGQWPHAPDSPGWRYYDTSVAINAEVPGEIPFGEHGPTGFGRAIKTTLSEAIHRARELKAREAGEAPAPGGVAVERAGFLERTFRHIAVRFGDDGEGDDDEHDLVDLLESACHGLERLALGELVDAIERGSAMMRAVTRMLVRLRDKARAEYADTVRSSADKWFEWCGLEMMLTIAIGLLRDRAVHLDRIDRYDLVEWLRMHGISPECERSPMVLFLYDMSFATSSTTPVRPDHLAAGVAIRWYLLLLDYHGFQVYEFLYSCPQSLMTPYYRALRRLGVEIRFFHKVEALQVTRDDEGRRLAGIRLTRQATVKGGPGRYDPLWRPVVPGNPEHLPAWPDRPDYRQLEEGERLAEHDLEDAWTRWPGVGTVELRQGVDFDLCVCGMSLGALPAVVRDLTDPGRPTFCKPWARMIEGLTLCQTVSMQLWMERSEEELYGPSGPVGMPSTTGLLTQFAAPESSFGNFTHLLQWEDWANAPGIETPPAYLAYHTGSWESGHPLRDHPFSEHDYPARTQARWRAEARSWLAENYRSLFDRAPDTFEGFCNQLVAPAGVEGEARLEYQYFNVGLQPWDLYVLSHPGTTTLRLGQSESWVRGLFLCGDWTLNDINAGCVEAATQSGMLAARVISNHPRYVWRPGF
;
A
#
# COMPACT_ATOMS: atom_id res chain seq x y z
N MET A 1 -41.75 -26.52 -15.89
CA MET A 1 -40.85 -25.86 -16.87
C MET A 1 -39.98 -26.91 -17.51
N ALA A 2 -39.90 -26.94 -18.83
CA ALA A 2 -39.12 -27.93 -19.58
C ALA A 2 -37.62 -27.81 -19.26
N ALA A 3 -36.89 -28.93 -19.37
CA ALA A 3 -35.44 -28.91 -19.35
C ALA A 3 -34.92 -28.06 -20.53
N LEU A 4 -33.96 -27.17 -20.27
CA LEU A 4 -33.32 -26.37 -21.32
C LEU A 4 -32.71 -27.29 -22.37
N THR A 5 -32.88 -26.96 -23.66
CA THR A 5 -32.17 -27.67 -24.72
C THR A 5 -30.67 -27.37 -24.65
N ASP A 6 -29.83 -28.18 -25.32
CA ASP A 6 -28.39 -27.90 -25.37
C ASP A 6 -28.08 -26.57 -26.09
N ASP A 7 -28.95 -26.13 -27.00
CA ASP A 7 -28.81 -24.85 -27.67
C ASP A 7 -29.20 -23.65 -26.78
N ASP A 8 -30.24 -23.83 -25.97
CA ASP A 8 -30.58 -22.88 -24.91
C ASP A 8 -29.44 -22.76 -23.92
N ARG A 9 -28.86 -23.89 -23.47
CA ARG A 9 -27.71 -23.89 -22.54
C ARG A 9 -26.52 -23.12 -23.10
N ARG A 10 -26.13 -23.36 -24.36
CA ARG A 10 -25.05 -22.60 -25.01
C ARG A 10 -25.38 -21.11 -25.12
N SER A 11 -26.64 -20.77 -25.40
CA SER A 11 -27.10 -19.39 -25.47
C SER A 11 -27.03 -18.70 -24.10
N PHE A 12 -27.53 -19.32 -23.03
CA PHE A 12 -27.41 -18.82 -21.66
C PHE A 12 -25.96 -18.65 -21.23
N GLU A 13 -25.05 -19.56 -21.61
CA GLU A 13 -23.64 -19.44 -21.26
C GLU A 13 -23.03 -18.20 -21.91
N ARG A 14 -23.24 -18.00 -23.23
CA ARG A 14 -22.76 -16.81 -23.94
C ARG A 14 -23.31 -15.51 -23.33
N LEU A 15 -24.62 -15.48 -23.03
CA LEU A 15 -25.28 -14.32 -22.45
C LEU A 15 -24.74 -14.01 -21.04
N ALA A 16 -24.55 -15.04 -20.20
CA ALA A 16 -24.01 -14.89 -18.85
C ALA A 16 -22.55 -14.40 -18.86
N ARG A 17 -21.72 -14.89 -19.79
CA ARG A 17 -20.35 -14.40 -19.99
C ARG A 17 -20.34 -12.94 -20.43
N THR A 18 -21.14 -12.61 -21.45
CA THR A 18 -21.28 -11.23 -21.97
C THR A 18 -21.70 -10.27 -20.86
N LEU A 19 -22.68 -10.64 -20.03
CA LEU A 19 -23.13 -9.82 -18.90
C LEU A 19 -22.01 -9.59 -17.87
N ALA A 20 -21.23 -10.62 -17.56
CA ALA A 20 -20.17 -10.56 -16.56
C ALA A 20 -18.95 -9.78 -17.05
N GLU A 21 -18.66 -9.83 -18.35
CA GLU A 21 -17.48 -9.21 -18.96
C GLU A 21 -17.75 -7.78 -19.44
N GLN A 22 -18.94 -7.50 -19.99
CA GLN A 22 -19.26 -6.22 -20.63
C GLN A 22 -20.24 -5.37 -19.82
N GLY A 23 -20.97 -5.96 -18.87
CA GLY A 23 -21.93 -5.25 -18.01
C GLY A 23 -23.18 -4.71 -18.70
N HIS A 24 -23.38 -4.99 -19.99
CA HIS A 24 -24.58 -4.61 -20.74
C HIS A 24 -25.82 -5.35 -20.20
N THR A 25 -26.97 -4.68 -20.18
CA THR A 25 -28.24 -5.28 -19.71
C THR A 25 -29.01 -6.01 -20.81
N GLU A 26 -28.63 -5.86 -22.09
CA GLU A 26 -29.27 -6.55 -23.22
C GLU A 26 -29.29 -8.08 -23.07
N PRO A 27 -28.23 -8.74 -22.57
CA PRO A 27 -28.28 -10.16 -22.27
C PRO A 27 -29.42 -10.57 -21.33
N LEU A 28 -29.82 -9.71 -20.39
CA LEU A 28 -30.86 -10.03 -19.42
C LEU A 28 -32.25 -10.10 -20.03
N ASP A 29 -32.60 -9.22 -20.99
CA ASP A 29 -33.92 -9.28 -21.66
C ASP A 29 -33.99 -10.55 -22.52
N ARG A 30 -32.88 -10.92 -23.18
CA ARG A 30 -32.82 -12.17 -23.94
C ARG A 30 -32.90 -13.40 -23.04
N MET A 31 -32.24 -13.38 -21.89
CA MET A 31 -32.37 -14.45 -20.89
C MET A 31 -33.80 -14.55 -20.37
N ALA A 32 -34.47 -13.42 -20.10
CA ALA A 32 -35.86 -13.40 -19.67
C ALA A 32 -36.81 -13.98 -20.72
N GLU A 33 -36.60 -13.63 -22.00
CA GLU A 33 -37.33 -14.20 -23.14
C GLU A 33 -37.16 -15.72 -23.23
N LEU A 34 -35.93 -16.23 -23.14
CA LEU A 34 -35.63 -17.67 -23.18
C LEU A 34 -36.22 -18.45 -21.99
N LEU A 35 -36.41 -17.79 -20.84
CA LEU A 35 -37.08 -18.38 -19.67
C LEU A 35 -38.62 -18.38 -19.80
N GLY A 36 -39.19 -17.75 -20.84
CA GLY A 36 -40.62 -17.57 -20.99
C GLY A 36 -41.21 -16.61 -19.94
N LEU A 37 -40.42 -15.64 -19.47
CA LEU A 37 -40.92 -14.56 -18.62
C LEU A 37 -41.81 -13.63 -19.46
N ASP A 38 -42.84 -13.06 -18.84
CA ASP A 38 -43.82 -12.23 -19.54
C ASP A 38 -43.37 -10.78 -19.71
N GLU A 39 -44.11 -10.00 -20.50
CA GLU A 39 -43.73 -8.62 -20.82
C GLU A 39 -43.54 -7.72 -19.58
N PRO A 40 -44.40 -7.75 -18.54
CA PRO A 40 -44.12 -7.03 -17.29
C PRO A 40 -42.78 -7.40 -16.63
N ALA A 41 -42.43 -8.68 -16.57
CA ALA A 41 -41.15 -9.13 -16.02
C ALA A 41 -39.96 -8.70 -16.90
N ARG A 42 -40.13 -8.70 -18.22
CA ARG A 42 -39.14 -8.20 -19.18
C ARG A 42 -39.01 -6.68 -19.14
N GLU A 43 -40.10 -5.96 -18.87
CA GLU A 43 -40.10 -4.50 -18.76
C GLU A 43 -39.26 -4.02 -17.56
N VAL A 44 -39.28 -4.75 -16.43
CA VAL A 44 -38.34 -4.48 -15.31
C VAL A 44 -36.88 -4.53 -15.76
N VAL A 45 -36.54 -5.49 -16.63
CA VAL A 45 -35.18 -5.60 -17.17
C VAL A 45 -34.84 -4.43 -18.08
N ARG A 46 -35.78 -4.03 -18.95
CA ARG A 46 -35.59 -2.93 -19.91
C ARG A 46 -35.51 -1.57 -19.23
N THR A 47 -36.32 -1.35 -18.20
CA THR A 47 -36.34 -0.11 -17.40
C THR A 47 -35.16 0.00 -16.41
N ARG A 48 -34.48 -1.12 -16.13
CA ARG A 48 -33.32 -1.20 -15.22
C ARG A 48 -33.59 -0.80 -13.77
N GLU A 49 -34.86 -0.81 -13.34
CA GLU A 49 -35.26 -0.30 -12.01
C GLU A 49 -35.00 -1.29 -10.86
N GLY A 50 -34.64 -2.55 -11.14
CA GLY A 50 -34.43 -3.58 -10.10
C GLY A 50 -35.74 -4.03 -9.43
N SER A 51 -35.66 -4.56 -8.21
CA SER A 51 -36.81 -5.00 -7.41
C SER A 51 -36.86 -4.28 -6.07
N ARG A 52 -38.05 -3.91 -5.61
CA ARG A 52 -38.28 -3.41 -4.24
C ARG A 52 -39.10 -4.39 -3.43
N GLY A 53 -39.07 -4.26 -2.11
CA GLY A 53 -39.96 -5.00 -1.22
C GLY A 53 -39.50 -4.96 0.23
N SER A 54 -39.70 -6.05 0.96
CA SER A 54 -39.39 -6.13 2.40
C SER A 54 -38.75 -7.45 2.77
N LEU A 55 -37.90 -7.43 3.79
CA LEU A 55 -37.31 -8.60 4.43
C LEU A 55 -37.81 -8.67 5.87
N GLU A 56 -38.28 -9.85 6.30
CA GLU A 56 -38.39 -10.20 7.70
C GLU A 56 -37.50 -11.42 7.97
N ALA A 57 -36.48 -11.30 8.82
CA ALA A 57 -35.49 -12.36 9.00
C ALA A 57 -35.02 -12.53 10.45
N PHE A 58 -34.78 -13.78 10.84
CA PHE A 58 -33.90 -14.10 11.95
C PHE A 58 -32.48 -14.31 11.43
N VAL A 59 -31.53 -13.56 11.97
CA VAL A 59 -30.12 -13.56 11.58
C VAL A 59 -29.30 -14.19 12.70
N VAL A 60 -28.50 -15.18 12.35
CA VAL A 60 -27.51 -15.79 13.23
C VAL A 60 -26.13 -15.66 12.59
N VAL A 61 -25.24 -14.91 13.24
CA VAL A 61 -23.84 -14.82 12.84
C VAL A 61 -23.05 -15.90 13.60
N ARG A 62 -22.24 -16.67 12.87
CA ARG A 62 -21.39 -17.72 13.42
C ARG A 62 -19.96 -17.52 12.95
N THR A 63 -19.01 -17.56 13.86
CA THR A 63 -17.58 -17.59 13.49
C THR A 63 -17.14 -19.03 13.24
N ILE A 64 -16.46 -19.28 12.13
CA ILE A 64 -15.88 -20.59 11.80
C ILE A 64 -14.39 -20.44 11.48
N PRO A 65 -13.57 -21.52 11.55
CA PRO A 65 -12.20 -21.50 11.04
C PRO A 65 -12.11 -20.90 9.64
N ARG A 66 -11.18 -19.97 9.42
CA ARG A 66 -11.01 -19.26 8.13
C ARG A 66 -10.80 -20.21 6.96
N GLU A 67 -10.04 -21.29 7.15
CA GLU A 67 -9.83 -22.33 6.12
C GLU A 67 -11.15 -23.02 5.70
N GLN A 68 -12.07 -23.23 6.64
CA GLN A 68 -13.37 -23.82 6.34
C GLN A 68 -14.26 -22.83 5.59
N ALA A 69 -14.25 -21.55 5.97
CA ALA A 69 -14.95 -20.50 5.24
C ALA A 69 -14.40 -20.35 3.81
N GLN A 70 -13.09 -20.46 3.60
CA GLN A 70 -12.48 -20.39 2.26
C GLN A 70 -12.92 -21.56 1.38
N ARG A 71 -13.14 -22.75 1.95
CA ARG A 71 -13.69 -23.92 1.22
C ARG A 71 -15.17 -23.79 0.86
N LEU A 72 -15.87 -22.76 1.34
CA LEU A 72 -17.22 -22.41 0.89
C LEU A 72 -17.21 -21.52 -0.35
N LEU A 73 -16.04 -21.09 -0.83
CA LEU A 73 -15.91 -20.24 -2.01
C LEU A 73 -15.48 -21.05 -3.25
N PRO A 74 -15.99 -20.72 -4.44
CA PRO A 74 -15.55 -21.32 -5.68
C PRO A 74 -14.20 -20.76 -6.15
N ALA A 75 -13.61 -21.40 -7.17
CA ALA A 75 -12.43 -20.87 -7.86
C ALA A 75 -12.67 -19.42 -8.36
N GLY A 76 -11.68 -18.55 -8.19
CA GLY A 76 -11.75 -17.13 -8.52
C GLY A 76 -12.11 -16.21 -7.36
N LEU A 77 -12.55 -16.77 -6.22
CA LEU A 77 -12.91 -16.03 -5.01
C LEU A 77 -12.07 -16.44 -3.80
N ARG A 78 -11.68 -15.46 -2.99
CA ARG A 78 -10.99 -15.68 -1.71
C ARG A 78 -11.57 -14.79 -0.61
N LEU A 79 -11.32 -15.15 0.65
CA LEU A 79 -11.71 -14.32 1.78
C LEU A 79 -10.86 -13.05 1.82
N ALA A 80 -11.52 -11.89 1.85
CA ALA A 80 -10.92 -10.61 2.11
C ALA A 80 -10.61 -10.42 3.61
N PRO A 81 -9.75 -9.46 3.96
CA PRO A 81 -9.64 -8.92 5.32
C PRO A 81 -10.98 -8.37 5.83
N GLN A 82 -11.22 -8.46 7.14
CA GLN A 82 -12.51 -8.06 7.75
C GLN A 82 -12.36 -7.63 9.22
N PRO A 83 -13.28 -6.80 9.75
CA PRO A 83 -13.10 -6.14 11.04
C PRO A 83 -13.66 -6.89 12.27
N LEU A 84 -14.38 -7.99 12.10
CA LEU A 84 -15.22 -8.59 13.15
C LEU A 84 -14.56 -9.74 13.93
N THR A 85 -13.61 -10.46 13.35
CA THR A 85 -13.01 -11.64 13.98
C THR A 85 -11.49 -11.65 13.86
N THR A 86 -10.84 -12.51 14.65
CA THR A 86 -9.40 -12.75 14.51
C THR A 86 -9.07 -13.41 13.15
N PRO A 87 -7.81 -13.32 12.68
CA PRO A 87 -7.41 -13.80 11.35
C PRO A 87 -7.61 -15.31 11.10
N ASP A 88 -7.65 -16.13 12.14
CA ASP A 88 -7.88 -17.57 12.06
C ASP A 88 -9.37 -17.95 11.97
N ARG A 89 -10.26 -16.97 12.10
CA ARG A 89 -11.72 -17.11 12.07
C ARG A 89 -12.30 -16.25 10.95
N HIS A 90 -13.51 -16.61 10.53
CA HIS A 90 -14.30 -15.81 9.59
C HIS A 90 -15.78 -15.85 9.98
N PRO A 91 -16.50 -14.71 9.93
CA PRO A 91 -17.93 -14.71 10.18
C PRO A 91 -18.68 -15.31 8.98
N VAL A 92 -19.67 -16.15 9.25
CA VAL A 92 -20.66 -16.64 8.28
C VAL A 92 -22.06 -16.39 8.82
N VAL A 93 -23.00 -16.11 7.93
CA VAL A 93 -24.37 -15.70 8.30
C VAL A 93 -25.36 -16.79 7.90
N LEU A 94 -26.23 -17.16 8.83
CA LEU A 94 -27.46 -17.90 8.56
C LEU A 94 -28.63 -16.93 8.70
N MET A 95 -29.37 -16.76 7.61
CA MET A 95 -30.52 -15.86 7.55
C MET A 95 -31.77 -16.66 7.23
N PHE A 96 -32.66 -16.78 8.21
CA PHE A 96 -33.97 -17.44 8.12
C PHE A 96 -35.00 -16.36 7.81
N ALA A 97 -35.41 -16.25 6.55
CA ALA A 97 -36.06 -15.06 6.03
C ALA A 97 -37.41 -15.38 5.38
N ARG A 98 -38.36 -14.47 5.55
CA ARG A 98 -39.49 -14.24 4.66
C ARG A 98 -39.17 -13.01 3.83
N GLU A 99 -39.06 -13.18 2.52
CA GLU A 99 -38.74 -12.13 1.56
C GLU A 99 -39.97 -11.80 0.72
N ARG A 100 -40.27 -10.51 0.62
CA ARG A 100 -41.26 -9.98 -0.33
C ARG A 100 -40.53 -9.17 -1.39
N LEU A 101 -40.74 -9.49 -2.66
CA LEU A 101 -40.17 -8.77 -3.81
C LEU A 101 -41.27 -8.47 -4.83
N GLU A 102 -41.33 -7.22 -5.27
CA GLU A 102 -42.41 -6.68 -6.12
C GLU A 102 -42.13 -6.79 -7.63
N ALA A 103 -40.86 -6.98 -8.03
CA ALA A 103 -40.53 -7.17 -9.44
C ALA A 103 -40.74 -8.62 -9.91
N TRP A 104 -40.78 -8.80 -11.23
CA TRP A 104 -40.85 -10.11 -11.91
C TRP A 104 -42.19 -10.85 -11.78
N ARG A 105 -43.30 -10.09 -11.90
CA ARG A 105 -44.68 -10.53 -12.27
C ARG A 105 -45.74 -10.54 -11.17
N ALA A 106 -45.39 -10.46 -9.91
CA ALA A 106 -46.32 -10.31 -8.79
C ALA A 106 -45.49 -10.06 -7.54
N SER A 107 -46.06 -9.45 -6.51
CA SER A 107 -45.47 -9.50 -5.18
C SER A 107 -45.24 -10.97 -4.78
N THR A 108 -44.01 -11.45 -4.95
CA THR A 108 -43.60 -12.78 -4.51
C THR A 108 -43.27 -12.71 -3.03
N ASP A 109 -43.89 -13.59 -2.25
CA ASP A 109 -43.73 -13.67 -0.80
C ASP A 109 -43.32 -15.10 -0.49
N PHE A 110 -42.06 -15.30 -0.13
CA PHE A 110 -41.44 -16.62 -0.02
C PHE A 110 -40.56 -16.71 1.21
N HIS A 111 -40.40 -17.94 1.71
CA HIS A 111 -39.52 -18.24 2.83
C HIS A 111 -38.20 -18.81 2.34
N GLY A 112 -37.15 -18.63 3.14
CA GLY A 112 -35.86 -19.21 2.83
C GLY A 112 -34.87 -19.27 3.98
N LEU A 113 -33.82 -20.05 3.75
CA LEU A 113 -32.59 -20.04 4.54
C LEU A 113 -31.43 -19.71 3.62
N THR A 114 -30.71 -18.63 3.92
CA THR A 114 -29.47 -18.26 3.23
C THR A 114 -28.27 -18.54 4.13
N LEU A 115 -27.31 -19.31 3.63
CA LEU A 115 -25.94 -19.29 4.14
C LEU A 115 -25.15 -18.27 3.33
N ALA A 116 -24.55 -17.30 4.00
CA ALA A 116 -23.75 -16.25 3.36
C ALA A 116 -22.34 -16.16 3.97
N VAL A 117 -21.38 -15.89 3.11
CA VAL A 117 -19.97 -15.64 3.44
C VAL A 117 -19.66 -14.19 3.04
N PRO A 118 -19.62 -13.24 3.99
CA PRO A 118 -19.23 -11.86 3.73
C PRO A 118 -17.71 -11.72 3.56
N TRP A 119 -17.25 -10.53 3.18
CA TRP A 119 -15.84 -10.20 2.92
C TRP A 119 -15.17 -11.18 1.99
N VAL A 120 -15.68 -11.27 0.78
CA VAL A 120 -15.14 -12.08 -0.32
C VAL A 120 -14.56 -11.15 -1.38
N GLU A 121 -13.40 -11.50 -1.93
CA GLU A 121 -12.77 -10.73 -3.01
C GLU A 121 -12.31 -11.62 -4.17
N HIS A 122 -12.09 -11.01 -5.33
CA HIS A 122 -11.47 -11.67 -6.47
C HIS A 122 -10.05 -12.13 -6.14
N THR A 123 -9.69 -13.33 -6.59
CA THR A 123 -8.31 -13.83 -6.51
C THR A 123 -7.37 -13.03 -7.40
N ASP A 124 -7.85 -12.57 -8.56
CA ASP A 124 -7.08 -11.76 -9.51
C ASP A 124 -6.65 -10.42 -8.87
N PRO A 125 -5.33 -10.19 -8.71
CA PRO A 125 -4.81 -8.95 -8.12
C PRO A 125 -4.87 -7.76 -9.07
N THR A 126 -5.07 -7.96 -10.38
CA THR A 126 -5.05 -6.90 -11.39
C THR A 126 -6.36 -6.13 -11.48
N LEU A 127 -7.45 -6.66 -10.93
CA LEU A 127 -8.75 -6.00 -11.02
C LEU A 127 -8.78 -4.69 -10.20
N PRO A 128 -9.30 -3.58 -10.76
CA PRO A 128 -9.38 -2.30 -10.05
C PRO A 128 -10.36 -2.34 -8.87
N HIS A 129 -11.29 -3.30 -8.87
CA HIS A 129 -12.17 -3.53 -7.72
C HIS A 129 -12.31 -5.01 -7.44
N ARG A 130 -11.61 -5.45 -6.41
CA ARG A 130 -11.62 -6.85 -5.98
C ARG A 130 -12.74 -7.19 -5.01
N GLY A 131 -13.41 -6.22 -4.40
CA GLY A 131 -14.37 -6.43 -3.31
C GLY A 131 -14.16 -5.44 -2.16
N PRO A 132 -14.67 -5.72 -0.95
CA PRO A 132 -15.31 -6.97 -0.55
C PRO A 132 -16.75 -7.16 -1.07
N PHE A 133 -17.18 -8.42 -1.12
CA PHE A 133 -18.51 -8.88 -1.53
C PHE A 133 -19.08 -9.90 -0.54
N LEU A 134 -20.38 -10.14 -0.64
CA LEU A 134 -21.06 -11.25 0.02
C LEU A 134 -21.31 -12.38 -0.97
N TYR A 135 -20.84 -13.59 -0.66
CA TYR A 135 -21.11 -14.80 -1.46
C TYR A 135 -22.15 -15.69 -0.78
N ARG A 136 -23.05 -16.30 -1.57
CA ARG A 136 -24.13 -17.19 -1.07
C ARG A 136 -23.91 -18.63 -1.54
N PRO A 137 -23.13 -19.45 -0.81
CA PRO A 137 -22.85 -20.84 -1.22
C PRO A 137 -24.09 -21.76 -1.24
N ARG A 138 -25.16 -21.37 -0.52
CA ARG A 138 -26.43 -22.10 -0.54
C ARG A 138 -27.58 -21.21 -0.08
N GLN A 139 -28.70 -21.29 -0.79
CA GLN A 139 -29.97 -20.74 -0.36
C GLN A 139 -31.09 -21.79 -0.57
N TYR A 140 -31.94 -21.98 0.43
CA TYR A 140 -33.14 -22.80 0.33
C TYR A 140 -34.36 -21.90 0.23
N VAL A 141 -35.29 -22.22 -0.68
CA VAL A 141 -36.52 -21.45 -0.90
C VAL A 141 -37.71 -22.38 -1.13
N ASP A 142 -38.89 -21.95 -0.70
CA ASP A 142 -40.16 -22.69 -0.82
C ASP A 142 -40.94 -22.36 -2.11
N ASP A 143 -40.69 -21.19 -2.74
CA ASP A 143 -41.35 -20.78 -3.97
C ASP A 143 -40.55 -21.08 -5.26
N ALA A 144 -41.24 -21.55 -6.30
CA ALA A 144 -40.64 -21.94 -7.57
C ALA A 144 -40.13 -20.76 -8.42
N LEU A 145 -40.78 -19.59 -8.38
CA LEU A 145 -40.44 -18.45 -9.24
C LEU A 145 -39.17 -17.70 -8.75
N PRO A 146 -39.04 -17.31 -7.47
CA PRO A 146 -37.78 -16.80 -6.92
C PRO A 146 -36.64 -17.81 -7.09
N ARG A 147 -36.91 -19.12 -6.97
CA ARG A 147 -35.91 -20.15 -7.25
C ARG A 147 -35.42 -20.09 -8.69
N LEU A 148 -36.32 -20.01 -9.66
CA LEU A 148 -35.98 -19.92 -11.09
C LEU A 148 -35.16 -18.67 -11.39
N ILE A 149 -35.67 -17.50 -11.01
CA ILE A 149 -35.03 -16.21 -11.29
C ILE A 149 -33.66 -16.14 -10.62
N GLY A 150 -33.57 -16.55 -9.35
CA GLY A 150 -32.30 -16.57 -8.62
C GLY A 150 -31.26 -17.44 -9.31
N ARG A 151 -31.62 -18.64 -9.80
CA ARG A 151 -30.69 -19.54 -10.48
C ARG A 151 -30.32 -19.07 -11.88
N ARG A 152 -31.31 -18.68 -12.69
CA ARG A 152 -31.13 -18.49 -14.14
C ARG A 152 -30.88 -17.05 -14.56
N VAL A 153 -31.10 -16.07 -13.68
CA VAL A 153 -30.80 -14.65 -13.93
C VAL A 153 -29.64 -14.19 -13.05
N TYR A 154 -29.72 -14.47 -11.75
CA TYR A 154 -28.73 -13.99 -10.78
C TYR A 154 -27.59 -14.99 -10.49
N GLY A 155 -27.69 -16.24 -10.96
CA GLY A 155 -26.70 -17.29 -10.66
C GLY A 155 -26.59 -17.67 -9.18
N PHE A 156 -27.62 -17.45 -8.36
CA PHE A 156 -27.63 -17.88 -6.96
C PHE A 156 -27.79 -19.39 -6.81
N GLU A 157 -27.17 -19.93 -5.75
CA GLU A 157 -27.24 -21.34 -5.33
C GLU A 157 -28.58 -21.70 -4.67
N ARG A 158 -29.71 -21.48 -5.36
CA ARG A 158 -31.06 -21.75 -4.81
C ARG A 158 -31.50 -23.20 -5.00
N SER A 159 -31.85 -23.87 -3.91
CA SER A 159 -32.46 -25.21 -3.87
C SER A 159 -33.88 -25.12 -3.33
N ALA A 160 -34.75 -26.05 -3.71
CA ALA A 160 -36.06 -26.14 -3.06
C ALA A 160 -35.94 -26.70 -1.65
N ALA A 161 -36.85 -26.30 -0.78
CA ALA A 161 -37.13 -26.93 0.51
C ALA A 161 -38.59 -26.70 0.88
N ASP A 162 -39.16 -27.59 1.69
CA ASP A 162 -40.42 -27.31 2.37
C ASP A 162 -40.10 -26.59 3.68
N ILE A 163 -40.73 -25.45 3.94
CA ILE A 163 -40.40 -24.58 5.08
C ILE A 163 -41.65 -24.39 5.93
N GLU A 164 -41.51 -24.68 7.23
CA GLU A 164 -42.52 -24.40 8.24
C GLU A 164 -41.92 -23.38 9.23
N CYS A 165 -42.58 -22.24 9.44
CA CYS A 165 -42.14 -21.26 10.42
C CYS A 165 -43.30 -20.78 11.30
N ASP A 166 -42.96 -20.46 12.54
CA ASP A 166 -43.84 -19.80 13.51
C ASP A 166 -43.07 -18.67 14.22
N ALA A 167 -43.69 -18.04 15.23
CA ALA A 167 -43.09 -16.91 15.93
C ALA A 167 -41.78 -17.24 16.69
N ARG A 168 -41.48 -18.52 16.94
CA ARG A 168 -40.36 -19.01 17.75
C ARG A 168 -39.50 -20.06 17.06
N ALA A 169 -39.95 -20.67 15.97
CA ALA A 169 -39.24 -21.76 15.32
C ALA A 169 -39.26 -21.65 13.80
N TYR A 170 -38.20 -22.17 13.19
CA TYR A 170 -38.03 -22.29 11.74
C TYR A 170 -37.54 -23.70 11.41
N ARG A 171 -38.32 -24.44 10.63
CA ARG A 171 -38.06 -25.84 10.26
C ARG A 171 -38.00 -25.96 8.76
N ILE A 172 -36.98 -26.67 8.29
CA ILE A 172 -36.69 -26.84 6.87
C ILE A 172 -36.60 -28.32 6.60
N PHE A 173 -37.35 -28.79 5.61
CA PHE A 173 -37.44 -30.19 5.22
C PHE A 173 -36.99 -30.39 3.77
N ALA A 174 -36.53 -31.61 3.45
CA ALA A 174 -36.24 -31.96 2.06
C ALA A 174 -37.53 -31.95 1.23
N PRO A 175 -37.50 -31.37 0.00
CA PRO A 175 -38.69 -31.18 -0.82
C PRO A 175 -39.53 -32.45 -0.98
N GLY A 176 -40.83 -32.34 -0.72
CA GLY A 176 -41.78 -33.45 -0.86
C GLY A 176 -41.59 -34.56 0.18
N SER A 177 -40.89 -34.29 1.28
CA SER A 177 -40.61 -35.26 2.36
C SER A 177 -40.77 -34.63 3.74
N ARG A 178 -40.81 -35.47 4.79
CA ARG A 178 -40.74 -35.02 6.20
C ARG A 178 -39.35 -35.17 6.81
N THR A 179 -38.32 -35.34 5.97
CA THR A 179 -36.94 -35.40 6.45
C THR A 179 -36.51 -34.00 6.86
N MET A 180 -36.48 -33.76 8.17
CA MET A 180 -35.98 -32.52 8.75
C MET A 180 -34.53 -32.31 8.34
N LEU A 181 -34.19 -31.10 7.92
CA LEU A 181 -32.85 -30.73 7.49
C LEU A 181 -32.22 -29.72 8.45
N VAL A 182 -32.97 -28.69 8.85
CA VAL A 182 -32.58 -27.72 9.89
C VAL A 182 -33.78 -27.40 10.76
N GLU A 183 -33.52 -27.26 12.05
CA GLU A 183 -34.45 -26.71 13.01
C GLU A 183 -33.76 -25.59 13.81
N ALA A 184 -34.37 -24.42 13.82
CA ALA A 184 -33.92 -23.26 14.56
C ALA A 184 -35.00 -22.78 15.53
N TRP A 185 -34.59 -22.38 16.73
CA TRP A 185 -35.45 -21.78 17.76
C TRP A 185 -34.94 -20.41 18.14
N PHE A 186 -35.85 -19.47 18.33
CA PHE A 186 -35.55 -18.07 18.63
C PHE A 186 -36.34 -17.58 19.85
N GLU A 187 -35.65 -16.91 20.76
CA GLU A 187 -36.23 -16.27 21.94
C GLU A 187 -35.98 -14.76 21.87
N ARG A 188 -37.03 -13.98 21.65
CA ARG A 188 -36.96 -12.51 21.57
C ARG A 188 -36.66 -11.88 22.92
N ARG A 189 -35.81 -10.85 22.92
CA ARG A 189 -35.38 -10.10 24.09
C ARG A 189 -35.79 -8.63 23.93
N GLY A 190 -36.60 -8.13 24.86
CA GLY A 190 -37.04 -6.73 24.85
C GLY A 190 -37.97 -6.35 23.69
N PRO A 191 -38.34 -5.06 23.59
CA PRO A 191 -39.17 -4.54 22.50
C PRO A 191 -38.35 -4.33 21.22
N ALA A 192 -39.04 -4.30 20.07
CA ALA A 192 -38.46 -3.88 18.81
C ALA A 192 -38.02 -2.41 18.87
N ARG A 193 -36.91 -2.08 18.21
CA ARG A 193 -36.34 -0.73 18.11
C ARG A 193 -35.82 -0.48 16.71
N PRO A 194 -35.61 0.79 16.29
CA PRO A 194 -34.89 1.08 15.05
C PRO A 194 -33.52 0.38 15.05
N PRO A 195 -33.11 -0.31 13.96
CA PRO A 195 -31.84 -1.04 13.92
C PRO A 195 -30.65 -0.19 14.34
N THR A 196 -30.64 1.07 13.93
CA THR A 196 -29.55 2.00 14.23
C THR A 196 -29.45 2.46 15.69
N SER A 197 -30.50 2.26 16.48
CA SER A 197 -30.49 2.50 17.92
C SER A 197 -30.00 1.29 18.73
N MET A 198 -29.81 0.13 18.07
CA MET A 198 -29.42 -1.10 18.74
C MET A 198 -27.90 -1.15 18.98
N PRO A 199 -27.44 -1.30 20.24
CA PRO A 199 -26.03 -1.58 20.52
C PRO A 199 -25.52 -2.80 19.74
N GLY A 200 -24.30 -2.71 19.19
CA GLY A 200 -23.68 -3.80 18.42
C GLY A 200 -24.16 -3.94 16.97
N PHE A 201 -25.25 -3.28 16.56
CA PHE A 201 -25.75 -3.42 15.18
C PHE A 201 -24.81 -2.83 14.13
N SER A 202 -24.03 -1.79 14.45
CA SER A 202 -23.06 -1.21 13.51
C SER A 202 -22.06 -2.25 12.99
N ALA A 203 -21.56 -3.11 13.88
CA ALA A 203 -20.61 -4.17 13.54
C ALA A 203 -21.20 -5.16 12.52
N VAL A 204 -22.42 -5.65 12.77
CA VAL A 204 -23.07 -6.62 11.87
C VAL A 204 -23.67 -5.97 10.63
N ARG A 205 -24.00 -4.67 10.64
CA ARG A 205 -24.48 -3.91 9.46
C ARG A 205 -23.49 -3.98 8.30
N ALA A 206 -22.18 -3.95 8.59
CA ALA A 206 -21.13 -4.03 7.57
C ALA A 206 -21.15 -5.32 6.73
N ILE A 207 -21.78 -6.39 7.24
CA ILE A 207 -22.02 -7.63 6.47
C ILE A 207 -23.01 -7.36 5.32
N PHE A 208 -24.05 -6.58 5.61
CA PHE A 208 -25.19 -6.37 4.71
C PHE A 208 -25.00 -5.20 3.75
N ASP A 209 -24.06 -4.29 4.02
CA ASP A 209 -23.70 -3.19 3.11
C ASP A 209 -22.87 -3.67 1.88
N GLN A 210 -22.48 -4.95 1.83
CA GLN A 210 -21.65 -5.52 0.75
C GLN A 210 -22.51 -5.99 -0.44
N PRO A 211 -22.12 -5.68 -1.70
CA PRO A 211 -22.77 -6.25 -2.87
C PRO A 211 -22.63 -7.78 -2.87
N THR A 212 -23.61 -8.48 -3.44
CA THR A 212 -23.51 -9.93 -3.62
C THR A 212 -22.70 -10.25 -4.88
N ILE A 213 -21.80 -11.25 -4.79
CA ILE A 213 -21.09 -11.84 -5.93
C ILE A 213 -21.54 -13.29 -6.19
N THR A 214 -21.49 -13.73 -7.44
CA THR A 214 -21.72 -15.14 -7.83
C THR A 214 -20.92 -15.56 -9.07
N GLN A 215 -20.89 -16.87 -9.35
CA GLN A 215 -20.37 -17.41 -10.61
C GLN A 215 -21.43 -17.29 -11.72
N ALA A 216 -21.08 -16.62 -12.82
CA ALA A 216 -21.96 -16.49 -13.99
C ALA A 216 -22.35 -17.86 -14.56
N LEU A 217 -21.39 -18.80 -14.62
CA LEU A 217 -21.62 -20.15 -15.14
C LEU A 217 -22.65 -20.95 -14.33
N ARG A 218 -22.96 -20.53 -13.10
CA ARG A 218 -24.01 -21.16 -12.30
C ARG A 218 -25.39 -21.08 -12.96
N ILE A 219 -25.58 -20.10 -13.84
CA ILE A 219 -26.79 -19.93 -14.64
C ILE A 219 -27.05 -21.15 -15.53
N VAL A 220 -26.02 -21.84 -16.00
CA VAL A 220 -26.13 -22.98 -16.93
C VAL A 220 -25.69 -24.31 -16.32
N ASP A 221 -24.77 -24.28 -15.36
CA ASP A 221 -24.08 -25.45 -14.82
C ASP A 221 -24.44 -25.70 -13.34
N GLU A 222 -25.13 -26.83 -13.13
CA GLU A 222 -25.21 -27.69 -11.93
C GLU A 222 -24.09 -27.52 -10.89
N ASP A 223 -22.88 -27.68 -11.40
CA ASP A 223 -21.69 -28.06 -10.65
C ASP A 223 -20.56 -27.03 -10.83
N ALA A 224 -20.90 -25.81 -11.28
CA ALA A 224 -19.95 -24.71 -11.52
C ALA A 224 -19.01 -24.43 -10.33
N PHE A 225 -19.48 -24.71 -9.10
CA PHE A 225 -18.70 -24.58 -7.87
C PHE A 225 -17.42 -25.44 -7.88
N HIS A 226 -17.46 -26.63 -8.49
CA HIS A 226 -16.36 -27.59 -8.51
C HIS A 226 -15.40 -27.41 -9.68
N ARG A 227 -15.63 -26.41 -10.55
CA ARG A 227 -14.71 -26.09 -11.64
C ARG A 227 -13.38 -25.60 -11.08
N ARG A 228 -12.29 -26.08 -11.68
CA ARG A 228 -10.92 -25.67 -11.30
C ARG A 228 -10.58 -24.27 -11.77
N GLU A 229 -11.08 -23.91 -12.95
CA GLU A 229 -10.83 -22.59 -13.54
C GLU A 229 -11.85 -21.57 -13.02
N PRO A 230 -11.40 -20.34 -12.71
CA PRO A 230 -12.30 -19.26 -12.34
C PRO A 230 -13.21 -18.91 -13.53
N GLY A 231 -14.51 -19.18 -13.38
CA GLY A 231 -15.52 -18.69 -14.32
C GLY A 231 -15.78 -17.19 -14.15
N PRO A 232 -16.39 -16.51 -15.14
CA PRO A 232 -16.76 -15.11 -15.01
C PRO A 232 -17.66 -14.88 -13.79
N LEU A 233 -17.52 -13.72 -13.16
CA LEU A 233 -18.19 -13.39 -11.90
C LEU A 233 -19.17 -12.22 -12.09
N LEU A 234 -20.43 -12.48 -11.77
CA LEU A 234 -21.50 -11.48 -11.73
C LEU A 234 -21.67 -10.96 -10.32
N GLY A 235 -22.27 -9.79 -10.17
CA GLY A 235 -22.83 -9.43 -8.89
C GLY A 235 -24.02 -8.49 -8.99
N CYS A 236 -24.64 -8.24 -7.85
CA CYS A 236 -25.81 -7.39 -7.70
C CYS A 236 -25.77 -6.69 -6.34
N ILE A 237 -26.53 -5.62 -6.20
CA ILE A 237 -26.70 -4.90 -4.94
C ILE A 237 -27.99 -5.39 -4.30
N ASN A 238 -27.90 -5.94 -3.08
CA ASN A 238 -29.05 -6.11 -2.21
C ASN A 238 -28.96 -5.09 -1.09
N ARG A 239 -29.72 -4.00 -1.20
CA ARG A 239 -29.69 -2.86 -0.28
C ARG A 239 -30.80 -3.01 0.75
N TYR A 240 -30.43 -3.11 2.01
CA TYR A 240 -31.36 -3.10 3.13
C TYR A 240 -31.46 -1.68 3.70
N LEU A 241 -32.67 -1.12 3.74
CA LEU A 241 -32.92 0.26 4.16
C LEU A 241 -33.06 0.36 5.68
N PHE A 242 -31.94 0.13 6.40
CA PHE A 242 -31.93 0.09 7.87
C PHE A 242 -32.28 1.41 8.56
N ASP A 243 -32.20 2.51 7.83
CA ASP A 243 -32.50 3.87 8.31
C ASP A 243 -33.96 4.28 8.01
N ASP A 244 -34.73 3.41 7.35
CA ASP A 244 -36.16 3.64 7.11
C ASP A 244 -36.95 3.64 8.44
N PRO A 245 -37.90 4.58 8.65
CA PRO A 245 -38.70 4.63 9.88
C PRO A 245 -39.50 3.35 10.18
N SER A 246 -39.78 2.52 9.18
CA SER A 246 -40.47 1.23 9.32
C SER A 246 -39.54 0.06 9.67
N ALA A 247 -38.22 0.28 9.69
CA ALA A 247 -37.26 -0.77 10.02
C ALA A 247 -37.27 -1.06 11.53
N GLU A 248 -37.36 -2.34 11.88
CA GLU A 248 -37.46 -2.81 13.26
C GLU A 248 -36.43 -3.92 13.51
N LEU A 249 -35.75 -3.88 14.66
CA LEU A 249 -34.83 -4.91 15.11
C LEU A 249 -35.16 -5.32 16.56
N THR A 250 -35.18 -6.62 16.80
CA THR A 250 -35.30 -7.21 18.15
C THR A 250 -34.14 -8.19 18.39
N PRO A 251 -33.35 -8.07 19.47
CA PRO A 251 -32.34 -9.07 19.80
C PRO A 251 -32.98 -10.43 20.08
N VAL A 252 -32.35 -11.53 19.66
CA VAL A 252 -32.86 -12.88 19.90
C VAL A 252 -31.76 -13.82 20.35
N ARG A 253 -32.03 -14.68 21.32
CA ARG A 253 -31.20 -15.87 21.53
C ARG A 253 -31.62 -16.93 20.52
N ALA A 254 -30.66 -17.61 19.92
CA ALA A 254 -30.94 -18.61 18.90
C ALA A 254 -30.28 -19.97 19.21
N VAL A 255 -31.00 -21.04 18.91
CA VAL A 255 -30.45 -22.41 18.87
C VAL A 255 -30.69 -22.98 17.49
N VAL A 256 -29.65 -23.45 16.80
CA VAL A 256 -29.78 -24.06 15.46
C VAL A 256 -29.23 -25.49 15.49
N ARG A 257 -29.99 -26.43 14.93
CA ARG A 257 -29.60 -27.84 14.78
C ARG A 257 -29.63 -28.23 13.31
N PHE A 258 -28.60 -28.95 12.87
CA PHE A 258 -28.45 -29.43 11.50
C PHE A 258 -28.60 -30.95 11.43
N LYS A 259 -29.06 -31.45 10.28
CA LYS A 259 -28.91 -32.84 9.84
C LYS A 259 -27.82 -32.96 8.77
N LYS A 260 -27.34 -34.18 8.49
CA LYS A 260 -26.11 -34.44 7.71
C LYS A 260 -26.12 -33.95 6.24
N GLU A 261 -27.23 -33.48 5.68
CA GLU A 261 -27.40 -33.34 4.22
C GLU A 261 -27.62 -31.89 3.70
N LEU A 262 -27.79 -30.87 4.56
CA LEU A 262 -28.30 -29.55 4.12
C LEU A 262 -27.24 -28.51 3.72
N LEU A 263 -26.04 -28.51 4.28
CA LEU A 263 -25.08 -27.42 4.03
C LEU A 263 -23.86 -27.92 3.25
N PRO A 264 -23.17 -27.05 2.50
CA PRO A 264 -21.92 -27.42 1.85
C PRO A 264 -21.01 -28.18 2.84
N PRO A 265 -20.33 -29.26 2.42
CA PRO A 265 -19.57 -30.13 3.34
C PRO A 265 -18.56 -29.39 4.22
N ALA A 266 -18.05 -28.24 3.77
CA ALA A 266 -17.10 -27.42 4.51
C ALA A 266 -17.71 -26.63 5.69
N PHE A 267 -19.04 -26.46 5.76
CA PHE A 267 -19.69 -25.74 6.85
C PHE A 267 -19.80 -26.62 8.12
N PRO A 268 -19.35 -26.16 9.31
CA PRO A 268 -19.49 -26.90 10.57
C PRO A 268 -20.95 -27.10 10.96
N ARG A 269 -21.37 -28.36 11.09
CA ARG A 269 -22.78 -28.73 11.36
C ARG A 269 -23.09 -28.99 12.83
N GLU A 270 -22.26 -28.45 13.72
CA GLU A 270 -22.46 -28.53 15.15
C GLU A 270 -23.69 -27.72 15.58
N ARG A 271 -24.26 -28.04 16.74
CA ARG A 271 -25.34 -27.25 17.32
C ARG A 271 -24.83 -25.82 17.56
N ILE A 272 -25.52 -24.83 17.00
CA ILE A 272 -25.24 -23.42 17.28
C ILE A 272 -26.11 -22.99 18.46
N VAL A 273 -25.48 -22.31 19.42
CA VAL A 273 -26.15 -21.55 20.47
C VAL A 273 -25.61 -20.13 20.35
N ALA A 274 -26.45 -19.19 19.93
CA ALA A 274 -26.08 -17.79 19.74
C ALA A 274 -26.73 -16.94 20.82
N ALA A 275 -25.91 -16.10 21.47
CA ALA A 275 -26.38 -15.04 22.35
C ALA A 275 -27.17 -13.99 21.56
N ALA A 276 -27.94 -13.16 22.25
CA ALA A 276 -28.64 -12.05 21.61
C ALA A 276 -27.67 -10.89 21.28
N LEU A 277 -28.00 -10.07 20.28
CA LEU A 277 -27.15 -8.95 19.83
C LEU A 277 -26.86 -7.91 20.95
N ASP A 278 -27.75 -7.77 21.92
CA ASP A 278 -27.56 -6.91 23.09
C ASP A 278 -26.69 -7.55 24.19
N GLU A 279 -26.37 -8.84 24.06
CA GLU A 279 -25.47 -9.60 24.93
C GLU A 279 -24.08 -9.79 24.30
N HIS A 280 -24.00 -9.76 22.96
CA HIS A 280 -22.78 -10.06 22.21
C HIS A 280 -22.72 -9.31 20.86
N GLU A 281 -21.54 -8.82 20.45
CA GLU A 281 -21.35 -8.00 19.23
C GLU A 281 -21.71 -8.73 17.92
N LEU A 282 -21.58 -10.05 17.90
CA LEU A 282 -22.01 -10.94 16.81
C LEU A 282 -23.29 -11.73 17.15
N GLY A 283 -24.06 -11.27 18.13
CA GLY A 283 -25.26 -11.95 18.60
C GLY A 283 -26.38 -12.01 17.54
N ALA A 284 -27.32 -12.90 17.76
CA ALA A 284 -28.46 -13.10 16.87
C ALA A 284 -29.54 -12.02 17.08
N PHE A 285 -30.27 -11.73 16.00
CA PHE A 285 -31.34 -10.74 16.00
C PHE A 285 -32.44 -11.09 15.00
N HIS A 286 -33.65 -10.60 15.25
CA HIS A 286 -34.75 -10.54 14.30
C HIS A 286 -34.83 -9.14 13.72
N ILE A 287 -35.01 -9.03 12.42
CA ILE A 287 -35.10 -7.75 11.71
C ILE A 287 -36.25 -7.75 10.72
N ARG A 288 -36.95 -6.62 10.63
CA ARG A 288 -37.89 -6.28 9.56
C ARG A 288 -37.40 -5.00 8.89
N VAL A 289 -37.21 -5.02 7.57
CA VAL A 289 -36.63 -3.88 6.86
C VAL A 289 -37.09 -3.83 5.40
N PRO A 290 -37.34 -2.65 4.82
CA PRO A 290 -37.48 -2.51 3.37
C PRO A 290 -36.17 -2.88 2.65
N GLN A 291 -36.26 -3.44 1.44
CA GLN A 291 -35.09 -3.83 0.65
C GLN A 291 -35.24 -3.47 -0.83
N GLU A 292 -34.09 -3.29 -1.49
CA GLU A 292 -33.97 -3.09 -2.93
C GLU A 292 -32.93 -4.07 -3.50
N LEU A 293 -33.26 -4.77 -4.58
CA LEU A 293 -32.38 -5.69 -5.29
C LEU A 293 -32.13 -5.18 -6.71
N SER A 294 -30.89 -4.81 -7.03
CA SER A 294 -30.51 -4.40 -8.40
C SER A 294 -30.48 -5.59 -9.35
N LEU A 295 -30.60 -5.33 -10.65
CA LEU A 295 -30.26 -6.33 -11.68
C LEU A 295 -28.78 -6.75 -11.57
N PRO A 296 -28.43 -7.99 -11.98
CA PRO A 296 -27.05 -8.43 -11.98
C PRO A 296 -26.25 -7.73 -13.08
N THR A 297 -24.97 -7.45 -12.80
CA THR A 297 -24.02 -6.82 -13.71
C THR A 297 -22.60 -7.30 -13.41
N GLN A 298 -21.60 -6.74 -14.09
CA GLN A 298 -20.20 -7.02 -13.83
C GLN A 298 -19.82 -6.68 -12.37
N SER A 299 -19.20 -7.64 -11.68
CA SER A 299 -18.82 -7.52 -10.26
C SER A 299 -17.87 -6.33 -10.00
N ILE A 300 -16.95 -6.06 -10.93
CA ILE A 300 -15.96 -4.99 -10.83
C ILE A 300 -16.54 -3.57 -10.94
N ALA A 301 -17.78 -3.40 -11.44
CA ALA A 301 -18.43 -2.10 -11.54
C ALA A 301 -19.33 -1.77 -10.33
N LEU A 302 -19.68 -2.77 -9.51
CA LEU A 302 -20.62 -2.58 -8.38
C LEU A 302 -20.10 -1.53 -7.41
N ARG A 303 -20.99 -0.63 -6.97
CA ARG A 303 -20.72 0.41 -5.97
C ARG A 303 -21.37 -0.01 -4.65
N PHE A 304 -20.71 0.26 -3.53
CA PHE A 304 -21.30 0.02 -2.20
C PHE A 304 -22.38 1.08 -1.97
N PRO A 305 -23.64 0.69 -1.73
CA PRO A 305 -24.68 1.66 -1.39
C PRO A 305 -24.41 2.22 0.01
N GLU A 306 -23.76 3.38 0.10
CA GLU A 306 -23.59 4.09 1.37
C GLU A 306 -24.92 4.70 1.80
N SER A 307 -25.64 4.04 2.71
CA SER A 307 -26.78 4.66 3.39
C SER A 307 -26.28 5.57 4.53
N PRO A 308 -26.93 6.74 4.77
CA PRO A 308 -26.57 7.63 5.88
C PRO A 308 -26.69 6.90 7.21
N VAL A 309 -25.71 7.02 8.10
CA VAL A 309 -25.79 6.41 9.44
C VAL A 309 -26.44 7.39 10.43
N SER A 310 -27.36 6.92 11.26
CA SER A 310 -27.97 7.76 12.31
C SER A 310 -27.03 7.99 13.52
N ARG A 311 -26.01 7.13 13.69
CA ARG A 311 -24.90 7.29 14.64
C ARG A 311 -23.58 7.03 13.90
N ARG A 312 -22.61 7.92 14.08
CA ARG A 312 -21.24 7.71 13.61
C ARG A 312 -20.47 6.84 14.60
N GLU A 313 -19.66 5.93 14.06
CA GLU A 313 -18.81 5.06 14.86
C GLU A 313 -17.52 5.81 15.24
N LYS A 314 -17.13 5.74 16.50
CA LYS A 314 -15.97 6.48 17.02
C LYS A 314 -14.70 5.71 16.72
N VAL A 315 -13.77 6.31 15.98
CA VAL A 315 -12.49 5.68 15.64
C VAL A 315 -11.35 6.49 16.24
N VAL A 316 -10.52 5.84 17.04
CA VAL A 316 -9.25 6.40 17.51
C VAL A 316 -8.14 6.00 16.57
N VAL A 317 -7.33 6.96 16.14
CA VAL A 317 -6.11 6.71 15.36
C VAL A 317 -4.91 7.14 16.21
N LEU A 318 -3.96 6.23 16.42
CA LEU A 318 -2.76 6.48 17.20
C LEU A 318 -1.57 6.74 16.28
N GLY A 319 -0.98 7.94 16.42
CA GLY A 319 0.06 8.43 15.52
C GLY A 319 -0.49 9.35 14.43
N SER A 320 0.42 10.07 13.78
CA SER A 320 0.10 11.07 12.75
C SER A 320 1.12 11.07 11.60
N GLY A 321 1.76 9.93 11.32
CA GLY A 321 2.55 9.73 10.10
C GLY A 321 1.66 9.49 8.87
N PRO A 322 2.24 9.38 7.66
CA PRO A 322 1.48 9.24 6.41
C PRO A 322 0.42 8.12 6.44
N ALA A 323 0.74 6.97 7.03
CA ALA A 323 -0.21 5.86 7.18
C ALA A 323 -1.43 6.21 8.05
N SER A 324 -1.21 6.89 9.18
CA SER A 324 -2.28 7.33 10.08
C SER A 324 -3.14 8.41 9.43
N CYS A 325 -2.49 9.37 8.75
CA CYS A 325 -3.17 10.44 8.03
C CYS A 325 -4.03 9.90 6.88
N ALA A 326 -3.51 8.95 6.09
CA ALA A 326 -4.28 8.30 5.03
C ALA A 326 -5.47 7.51 5.59
N ALA A 327 -5.29 6.75 6.67
CA ALA A 327 -6.38 6.01 7.31
C ALA A 327 -7.47 6.97 7.82
N ALA A 328 -7.10 8.01 8.57
CA ALA A 328 -8.02 9.00 9.09
C ALA A 328 -8.76 9.75 7.97
N PHE A 329 -8.05 10.14 6.90
CA PHE A 329 -8.61 10.86 5.76
C PHE A 329 -9.71 10.04 5.07
N TYR A 330 -9.41 8.79 4.70
CA TYR A 330 -10.39 7.95 4.00
C TYR A 330 -11.56 7.51 4.88
N LEU A 331 -11.35 7.30 6.19
CA LEU A 331 -12.44 7.06 7.14
C LEU A 331 -13.36 8.29 7.24
N ALA A 332 -12.79 9.47 7.47
CA ALA A 332 -13.56 10.71 7.66
C ALA A 332 -14.35 11.11 6.40
N LYS A 333 -13.81 10.84 5.20
CA LYS A 333 -14.46 11.11 3.90
C LYS A 333 -15.80 10.39 3.73
N THR A 334 -16.01 9.26 4.40
CA THR A 334 -17.28 8.52 4.34
C THR A 334 -18.42 9.21 5.12
N GLY A 335 -18.11 10.13 6.04
CA GLY A 335 -19.08 10.73 6.94
C GLY A 335 -19.73 9.77 7.95
N ARG A 336 -19.27 8.51 8.02
CA ARG A 336 -19.77 7.46 8.92
C ARG A 336 -19.01 7.32 10.23
N TYR A 337 -17.82 7.91 10.32
CA TYR A 337 -16.91 7.76 11.46
C TYR A 337 -16.62 9.11 12.10
N ASP A 338 -16.64 9.15 13.44
CA ASP A 338 -16.09 10.26 14.22
C ASP A 338 -14.65 9.91 14.57
N VAL A 339 -13.71 10.48 13.82
CA VAL A 339 -12.29 10.14 13.93
C VAL A 339 -11.58 11.08 14.90
N THR A 340 -10.88 10.53 15.89
CA THR A 340 -9.98 11.26 16.79
C THR A 340 -8.55 10.74 16.63
N MET A 341 -7.62 11.60 16.24
CA MET A 341 -6.20 11.29 16.14
C MET A 341 -5.47 11.74 17.40
N TYR A 342 -4.64 10.87 17.97
CA TYR A 342 -3.73 11.21 19.07
C TYR A 342 -2.30 11.21 18.57
N THR A 343 -1.58 12.30 18.82
CA THR A 343 -0.17 12.43 18.45
C THR A 343 0.70 12.84 19.63
N LEU A 344 1.92 12.32 19.61
CA LEU A 344 3.01 12.79 20.45
C LEU A 344 3.34 14.24 20.06
N GLY A 345 3.72 15.06 21.04
CA GLY A 345 4.30 16.38 20.78
C GLY A 345 3.35 17.32 20.05
N PHE A 346 3.90 18.18 19.19
CA PHE A 346 3.22 19.35 18.64
C PHE A 346 3.10 19.33 17.11
N ARG A 347 3.75 18.38 16.42
CA ARG A 347 3.74 18.29 14.97
C ARG A 347 3.24 16.94 14.45
N MET A 348 2.80 16.95 13.19
CA MET A 348 2.41 15.75 12.44
C MET A 348 3.52 15.36 11.45
N GLY A 349 3.45 14.14 10.92
CA GLY A 349 4.33 13.68 9.84
C GLY A 349 5.11 12.42 10.15
N GLY A 350 5.27 12.03 11.41
CA GLY A 350 6.23 10.97 11.75
C GLY A 350 7.61 11.37 11.21
N LYS A 351 8.25 10.51 10.42
CA LYS A 351 9.53 10.85 9.78
C LYS A 351 9.46 11.93 8.71
N CYS A 352 8.28 12.20 8.17
CA CYS A 352 8.05 13.33 7.26
C CYS A 352 7.81 14.63 8.03
N ALA A 353 7.93 14.64 9.37
CA ALA A 353 7.93 15.87 10.13
C ALA A 353 9.25 16.61 9.87
N ALA A 354 9.18 17.93 9.79
CA ALA A 354 10.35 18.79 9.79
C ALA A 354 9.91 20.13 10.41
N GLY A 355 10.88 20.94 10.82
CA GLY A 355 10.63 22.23 11.45
C GLY A 355 11.30 23.36 10.69
N ARG A 356 10.88 24.58 10.99
CA ARG A 356 11.63 25.79 10.67
C ARG A 356 12.29 26.34 11.91
N ASN A 357 13.55 26.75 11.77
CA ASN A 357 14.34 27.31 12.87
C ASN A 357 14.36 28.85 12.78
N PRO A 358 13.52 29.56 13.55
CA PRO A 358 13.45 31.02 13.52
C PRO A 358 14.74 31.69 14.02
N ASP A 359 15.56 30.99 14.81
CA ASP A 359 16.84 31.52 15.31
C ASP A 359 17.95 31.47 14.23
N ALA A 360 17.70 30.80 13.10
CA ALA A 360 18.64 30.61 12.00
C ALA A 360 17.99 30.90 10.63
N GLY A 361 17.39 32.08 10.49
CA GLY A 361 16.85 32.54 9.20
C GLY A 361 15.60 31.78 8.72
N ASP A 362 14.78 31.25 9.64
CA ASP A 362 13.62 30.41 9.32
C ASP A 362 13.97 29.24 8.37
N ARG A 363 15.22 28.77 8.42
CA ARG A 363 15.70 27.69 7.57
C ARG A 363 14.93 26.40 7.82
N ILE A 364 14.83 25.58 6.78
CA ILE A 364 14.13 24.30 6.81
C ILE A 364 15.08 23.24 7.37
N GLU A 365 14.68 22.56 8.45
CA GLU A 365 15.49 21.51 9.08
C GLU A 365 14.83 20.14 8.90
N GLU A 366 15.09 19.52 7.74
CA GLU A 366 14.63 18.17 7.36
C GLU A 366 15.47 17.00 7.89
N HIS A 367 14.86 15.83 8.08
CA HIS A 367 15.57 14.60 8.49
C HIS A 367 16.31 13.87 7.34
N GLY A 368 16.16 14.30 6.08
CA GLY A 368 16.77 13.67 4.90
C GLY A 368 16.31 14.30 3.59
N LEU A 369 16.66 13.69 2.46
CA LEU A 369 16.45 14.19 1.09
C LEU A 369 14.98 14.19 0.59
N HIS A 370 13.99 14.08 1.49
CA HIS A 370 12.64 13.59 1.18
C HIS A 370 12.10 13.97 -0.22
N ALA A 371 11.81 12.96 -1.04
CA ALA A 371 11.17 13.10 -2.34
C ALA A 371 10.21 11.93 -2.59
N PHE A 372 9.27 12.10 -3.51
CA PHE A 372 8.41 11.02 -3.99
C PHE A 372 8.96 10.45 -5.29
N LEU A 373 8.80 9.15 -5.51
CA LEU A 373 9.16 8.52 -6.78
C LEU A 373 7.94 8.46 -7.69
N GLY A 374 8.14 8.46 -9.00
CA GLY A 374 7.05 8.48 -9.98
C GLY A 374 6.13 7.26 -9.93
N PHE A 375 6.53 6.18 -9.25
CA PHE A 375 5.69 5.01 -8.97
C PHE A 375 4.91 5.09 -7.64
N TYR A 376 4.99 6.20 -6.89
CA TYR A 376 4.25 6.39 -5.63
C TYR A 376 2.77 6.72 -5.90
N HIS A 377 2.07 5.82 -6.60
CA HIS A 377 0.71 6.03 -7.11
C HIS A 377 -0.30 6.32 -6.00
N ASN A 378 -0.25 5.59 -4.88
CA ASN A 378 -1.20 5.81 -3.79
C ASN A 378 -0.90 7.11 -3.05
N ALA A 379 0.38 7.42 -2.78
CA ALA A 379 0.77 8.66 -2.11
C ALA A 379 0.40 9.90 -2.94
N LEU A 380 0.81 9.94 -4.21
CA LEU A 380 0.50 11.04 -5.12
C LEU A 380 -1.01 11.21 -5.33
N ARG A 381 -1.76 10.11 -5.50
CA ARG A 381 -3.22 10.20 -5.55
C ARG A 381 -3.83 10.79 -4.28
N THR A 382 -3.39 10.31 -3.12
CA THR A 382 -3.94 10.76 -1.83
C THR A 382 -3.62 12.23 -1.61
N VAL A 383 -2.41 12.68 -1.92
CA VAL A 383 -2.01 14.09 -1.88
C VAL A 383 -2.95 14.95 -2.71
N ARG A 384 -3.23 14.58 -3.95
CA ARG A 384 -4.17 15.32 -4.81
C ARG A 384 -5.56 15.45 -4.19
N GLU A 385 -6.10 14.35 -3.64
CA GLU A 385 -7.39 14.36 -2.95
C GLU A 385 -7.37 15.24 -1.67
N VAL A 386 -6.27 15.21 -0.93
CA VAL A 386 -6.09 15.98 0.31
C VAL A 386 -6.00 17.47 0.01
N TYR A 387 -5.25 17.89 -1.01
CA TYR A 387 -5.20 19.29 -1.44
C TYR A 387 -6.58 19.81 -1.87
N GLU A 388 -7.33 19.00 -2.62
CA GLU A 388 -8.70 19.33 -3.04
C GLU A 388 -9.62 19.56 -1.83
N VAL A 389 -9.64 18.64 -0.87
CA VAL A 389 -10.44 18.77 0.35
C VAL A 389 -9.97 19.95 1.22
N ALA A 390 -8.65 20.15 1.31
CA ALA A 390 -8.03 21.28 2.00
C ALA A 390 -8.27 22.63 1.30
N GLY A 391 -8.83 22.62 0.08
CA GLY A 391 -9.09 23.81 -0.74
C GLY A 391 -7.82 24.60 -1.01
N LEU A 392 -6.71 23.87 -1.19
CA LEU A 392 -5.41 24.42 -1.53
C LEU A 392 -5.23 24.33 -3.05
N PRO A 393 -4.61 25.34 -3.68
CA PRO A 393 -4.27 25.25 -5.08
C PRO A 393 -3.15 24.21 -5.24
N LEU A 394 -3.52 23.04 -5.72
CA LEU A 394 -2.62 22.19 -6.51
C LEU A 394 -3.08 22.43 -7.94
N ALA A 395 -2.20 22.85 -8.84
CA ALA A 395 -2.61 23.14 -10.21
C ALA A 395 -3.24 21.87 -10.78
N LYS A 396 -4.56 21.88 -10.86
CA LYS A 396 -5.32 20.86 -11.55
C LYS A 396 -5.16 21.22 -13.00
N GLY A 397 -4.03 20.82 -13.55
CA GLY A 397 -3.93 20.79 -14.96
C GLY A 397 -5.19 20.08 -15.50
N HIS A 398 -5.84 20.66 -16.52
CA HIS A 398 -6.83 19.95 -17.33
C HIS A 398 -6.11 19.31 -18.53
N GLY A 399 -6.23 17.98 -18.61
CA GLY A 399 -5.53 17.16 -19.60
C GLY A 399 -6.09 17.37 -21.02
N PRO A 400 -5.40 16.81 -22.03
CA PRO A 400 -4.28 15.87 -21.92
C PRO A 400 -2.94 16.54 -21.52
N TRP A 401 -2.09 15.78 -20.81
CA TRP A 401 -0.70 16.15 -20.49
C TRP A 401 0.20 15.66 -21.61
N SER A 402 1.17 16.47 -21.98
CA SER A 402 2.25 16.07 -22.89
C SER A 402 3.58 16.21 -22.16
N ALA A 403 4.62 15.54 -22.67
CA ALA A 403 5.97 15.67 -22.14
C ALA A 403 6.42 17.15 -22.16
N GLU A 404 6.00 17.94 -23.15
CA GLU A 404 6.33 19.37 -23.23
C GLU A 404 5.65 20.19 -22.13
N ARG A 405 4.39 19.88 -21.77
CA ARG A 405 3.68 20.58 -20.69
C ARG A 405 4.26 20.24 -19.32
N LEU A 406 4.55 18.96 -19.09
CA LEU A 406 5.22 18.51 -17.87
C LEU A 406 6.61 19.15 -17.74
N ALA A 407 7.38 19.20 -18.84
CA ALA A 407 8.68 19.87 -18.89
C ALA A 407 8.59 21.39 -18.64
N ALA A 408 7.49 22.04 -19.01
CA ALA A 408 7.24 23.45 -18.74
C ALA A 408 6.77 23.76 -17.31
N GLY A 409 6.75 22.77 -16.41
CA GLY A 409 6.28 22.91 -15.04
C GLY A 409 4.75 22.88 -14.89
N GLU A 410 4.01 22.52 -15.94
CA GLU A 410 2.57 22.29 -15.88
C GLU A 410 2.28 20.82 -15.59
N GLY A 411 1.55 20.53 -14.52
CA GLY A 411 1.18 19.14 -14.22
C GLY A 411 0.23 19.01 -13.04
N PRO A 412 -0.31 17.80 -12.80
CA PRO A 412 -1.33 17.54 -11.78
C PRO A 412 -0.85 17.74 -10.33
N PHE A 413 0.47 17.91 -10.14
CA PHE A 413 1.13 18.14 -8.86
C PHE A 413 1.85 19.50 -8.78
N ALA A 414 1.70 20.34 -9.80
CA ALA A 414 2.30 21.68 -9.79
C ALA A 414 1.70 22.52 -8.64
N GLY A 415 2.55 23.32 -7.99
CA GLY A 415 2.19 24.11 -6.81
C GLY A 415 2.47 23.44 -5.46
N GLY A 416 2.84 22.16 -5.44
CA GLY A 416 3.35 21.49 -4.23
C GLY A 416 4.64 20.68 -4.44
N PHE A 417 4.94 20.29 -5.69
CA PHE A 417 6.07 19.43 -6.06
C PHE A 417 6.81 19.96 -7.29
N LEU A 418 8.09 19.62 -7.38
CA LEU A 418 8.97 19.83 -8.52
C LEU A 418 9.33 18.47 -9.13
N GLY A 419 8.99 18.26 -10.40
CA GLY A 419 9.37 17.05 -11.11
C GLY A 419 10.80 17.16 -11.64
N THR A 420 11.62 16.14 -11.40
CA THR A 420 12.97 16.04 -11.97
C THR A 420 13.26 14.63 -12.47
N ASN A 421 13.99 14.56 -13.58
CA ASN A 421 14.57 13.33 -14.12
C ASN A 421 16.09 13.31 -13.99
N VAL A 422 16.68 14.32 -13.33
CA VAL A 422 18.10 14.35 -13.06
C VAL A 422 18.38 13.50 -11.83
N SER A 423 19.04 12.37 -12.04
CA SER A 423 19.50 11.50 -10.96
C SER A 423 20.76 10.77 -11.39
N GLY A 424 21.54 10.32 -10.42
CA GLY A 424 22.71 9.50 -10.73
C GLY A 424 23.19 8.66 -9.57
N LEU A 425 24.13 7.79 -9.90
CA LEU A 425 24.76 6.89 -8.96
C LEU A 425 26.25 7.22 -8.86
N MET A 426 26.78 7.12 -7.65
CA MET A 426 28.21 7.21 -7.40
C MET A 426 28.82 5.81 -7.37
N GLY A 427 30.07 5.68 -7.79
CA GLY A 427 30.75 4.39 -7.71
C GLY A 427 32.22 4.47 -8.01
N GLN A 428 32.95 3.42 -7.60
CA GLN A 428 34.35 3.25 -7.95
C GLN A 428 34.46 2.21 -9.07
N TRP A 429 35.16 2.56 -10.15
CA TRP A 429 35.39 1.64 -11.26
C TRP A 429 36.54 0.68 -10.90
N PRO A 430 36.31 -0.65 -10.86
CA PRO A 430 37.30 -1.61 -10.39
C PRO A 430 38.55 -1.74 -11.29
N HIS A 431 38.53 -1.18 -12.50
CA HIS A 431 39.64 -1.26 -13.47
C HIS A 431 40.45 0.05 -13.60
N ALA A 432 40.25 1.01 -12.69
CA ALA A 432 41.00 2.27 -12.70
C ALA A 432 42.52 2.04 -12.48
N PRO A 433 43.42 2.49 -13.40
CA PRO A 433 44.85 2.16 -13.34
C PRO A 433 45.64 2.77 -12.17
N ASP A 434 45.26 3.97 -11.69
CA ASP A 434 46.12 4.79 -10.80
C ASP A 434 45.44 5.33 -9.53
N SER A 435 44.13 5.13 -9.33
CA SER A 435 43.41 5.29 -8.04
C SER A 435 41.92 4.97 -8.25
N PRO A 436 41.24 4.24 -7.36
CA PRO A 436 39.79 4.03 -7.42
C PRO A 436 39.07 5.29 -6.92
N GLY A 437 39.20 6.39 -7.66
CA GLY A 437 38.44 7.61 -7.40
C GLY A 437 36.94 7.37 -7.60
N TRP A 438 36.13 8.11 -6.85
CA TRP A 438 34.69 8.18 -7.08
C TRP A 438 34.38 8.66 -8.50
N ARG A 439 33.31 8.12 -9.09
CA ARG A 439 32.78 8.51 -10.40
C ARG A 439 31.28 8.66 -10.33
N TYR A 440 30.77 9.64 -11.06
CA TYR A 440 29.35 9.80 -11.31
C TYR A 440 28.90 8.97 -12.52
N TYR A 441 27.76 8.31 -12.37
CA TYR A 441 27.07 7.58 -13.43
C TYR A 441 25.68 8.18 -13.59
N ASP A 442 25.40 8.72 -14.78
CA ASP A 442 24.10 9.29 -15.10
C ASP A 442 23.03 8.20 -15.20
N THR A 443 21.95 8.35 -14.45
CA THR A 443 20.77 7.45 -14.52
C THR A 443 19.50 8.20 -14.92
N SER A 444 19.65 9.38 -15.52
CA SER A 444 18.54 10.19 -16.00
C SER A 444 17.72 9.45 -17.06
N VAL A 445 16.40 9.52 -16.94
CA VAL A 445 15.44 8.88 -17.85
C VAL A 445 14.58 9.91 -18.58
N ALA A 446 13.97 9.54 -19.69
CA ALA A 446 13.03 10.41 -20.40
C ALA A 446 11.78 10.70 -19.55
N ILE A 447 11.04 11.79 -19.82
CA ILE A 447 9.77 12.04 -19.14
C ILE A 447 8.71 11.06 -19.66
N ASN A 448 7.95 10.44 -18.76
CA ASN A 448 6.78 9.65 -19.12
C ASN A 448 5.55 10.58 -19.19
N ALA A 449 4.72 10.47 -20.24
CA ALA A 449 3.52 11.30 -20.39
C ALA A 449 2.35 10.90 -19.45
N GLU A 450 2.42 9.72 -18.82
CA GLU A 450 1.39 9.26 -17.88
C GLU A 450 1.38 10.07 -16.57
N VAL A 451 0.22 10.12 -15.92
CA VAL A 451 0.05 10.84 -14.65
C VAL A 451 0.18 9.88 -13.47
N PRO A 452 1.02 10.19 -12.46
CA PRO A 452 1.08 9.41 -11.24
C PRO A 452 -0.24 9.37 -10.48
N GLY A 453 -0.56 8.21 -9.92
CA GLY A 453 -1.75 8.04 -9.09
C GLY A 453 -3.10 8.19 -9.81
N GLU A 454 -3.14 8.18 -11.14
CA GLU A 454 -4.40 7.98 -11.87
C GLU A 454 -4.91 6.55 -11.69
N ILE A 455 -6.24 6.42 -11.54
CA ILE A 455 -6.89 5.12 -11.46
C ILE A 455 -7.03 4.63 -12.90
N PRO A 456 -6.48 3.46 -13.26
CA PRO A 456 -6.58 2.98 -14.63
C PRO A 456 -8.05 2.75 -15.02
N PHE A 457 -8.45 3.28 -16.18
CA PHE A 457 -9.74 2.97 -16.83
C PHE A 457 -9.48 1.97 -17.98
N GLY A 458 -10.11 0.79 -17.95
CA GLY A 458 -10.05 -0.19 -19.05
C GLY A 458 -8.92 -1.23 -18.95
N GLU A 459 -8.55 -1.84 -20.08
CA GLU A 459 -7.64 -3.01 -20.22
C GLU A 459 -6.21 -2.79 -19.71
N HIS A 460 -5.84 -1.56 -19.36
CA HIS A 460 -4.55 -1.27 -18.72
C HIS A 460 -4.69 -1.44 -17.22
N GLY A 461 -4.70 -2.70 -16.77
CA GLY A 461 -4.59 -3.03 -15.35
C GLY A 461 -3.29 -2.50 -14.71
N PRO A 462 -3.17 -2.58 -13.37
CA PRO A 462 -1.91 -2.26 -12.69
C PRO A 462 -0.77 -3.07 -13.30
N THR A 463 0.46 -2.58 -13.13
CA THR A 463 1.68 -3.27 -13.54
C THR A 463 1.61 -4.73 -13.09
N GLY A 464 1.32 -5.65 -13.99
CA GLY A 464 1.30 -7.08 -13.69
C GLY A 464 2.69 -7.66 -13.89
N PHE A 465 2.98 -8.80 -13.27
CA PHE A 465 4.27 -9.49 -13.42
C PHE A 465 4.70 -9.65 -14.89
N GLY A 466 3.77 -9.98 -15.78
CA GLY A 466 4.07 -10.08 -17.21
C GLY A 466 4.46 -8.74 -17.86
N ARG A 467 3.86 -7.61 -17.44
CA ARG A 467 4.25 -6.27 -17.91
C ARG A 467 5.62 -5.92 -17.36
N ALA A 468 5.93 -6.28 -16.12
CA ALA A 468 7.24 -6.07 -15.52
C ALA A 468 8.35 -6.85 -16.25
N ILE A 469 8.13 -8.14 -16.56
CA ILE A 469 9.07 -8.93 -17.39
C ILE A 469 9.24 -8.31 -18.76
N LYS A 470 8.13 -7.96 -19.43
CA LYS A 470 8.17 -7.36 -20.75
C LYS A 470 8.98 -6.06 -20.75
N THR A 471 8.70 -5.16 -19.82
CA THR A 471 9.41 -3.88 -19.65
C THR A 471 10.89 -4.09 -19.40
N THR A 472 11.25 -5.03 -18.52
CA THR A 472 12.65 -5.38 -18.21
C THR A 472 13.40 -5.84 -19.46
N LEU A 473 12.79 -6.69 -20.28
CA LEU A 473 13.45 -7.21 -21.48
C LEU A 473 13.49 -6.17 -22.61
N SER A 474 12.45 -5.34 -22.77
CA SER A 474 12.48 -4.20 -23.69
C SER A 474 13.57 -3.20 -23.33
N GLU A 475 13.76 -2.92 -22.04
CA GLU A 475 14.84 -2.07 -21.56
C GLU A 475 16.22 -2.73 -21.77
N ALA A 476 16.33 -4.05 -21.57
CA ALA A 476 17.56 -4.78 -21.89
C ALA A 476 17.93 -4.68 -23.39
N ILE A 477 16.96 -4.73 -24.30
CA ILE A 477 17.18 -4.46 -25.74
C ILE A 477 17.72 -3.05 -25.94
N HIS A 478 17.07 -2.07 -25.31
CA HIS A 478 17.45 -0.66 -25.47
C HIS A 478 18.90 -0.45 -25.06
N ARG A 479 19.31 -0.93 -23.88
CA ARG A 479 20.69 -0.84 -23.39
C ARG A 479 21.70 -1.59 -24.24
N ALA A 480 21.33 -2.76 -24.77
CA ALA A 480 22.20 -3.49 -25.70
C ALA A 480 22.46 -2.70 -26.99
N ARG A 481 21.43 -2.02 -27.54
CA ARG A 481 21.58 -1.15 -28.71
C ARG A 481 22.44 0.07 -28.40
N GLU A 482 22.27 0.69 -27.23
CA GLU A 482 23.10 1.83 -26.80
C GLU A 482 24.58 1.45 -26.68
N LEU A 483 24.87 0.32 -26.04
CA LEU A 483 26.23 -0.17 -25.87
C LEU A 483 26.89 -0.42 -27.23
N LYS A 484 26.16 -1.03 -28.17
CA LYS A 484 26.62 -1.28 -29.55
C LYS A 484 26.85 0.01 -30.34
N ALA A 485 25.93 0.98 -30.28
CA ALA A 485 26.08 2.26 -30.97
C ALA A 485 27.32 3.01 -30.46
N ARG A 486 27.55 3.00 -29.13
CA ARG A 486 28.72 3.64 -28.51
C ARG A 486 30.03 2.93 -28.82
N GLU A 487 30.04 1.62 -29.04
CA GLU A 487 31.20 0.91 -29.58
C GLU A 487 31.52 1.30 -31.02
N ALA A 488 30.49 1.52 -31.85
CA ALA A 488 30.64 2.00 -33.21
C ALA A 488 31.05 3.49 -33.31
N GLY A 489 31.10 4.21 -32.18
CA GLY A 489 31.34 5.66 -32.15
C GLY A 489 30.14 6.48 -32.66
N GLU A 490 28.96 5.87 -32.70
CA GLU A 490 27.71 6.50 -33.13
C GLU A 490 27.01 7.16 -31.93
N ALA A 491 26.33 8.28 -32.17
CA ALA A 491 25.50 8.89 -31.15
C ALA A 491 24.26 7.99 -30.90
N PRO A 492 23.92 7.66 -29.64
CA PRO A 492 22.74 6.87 -29.34
C PRO A 492 21.48 7.59 -29.85
N ALA A 493 20.54 6.84 -30.42
CA ALA A 493 19.26 7.38 -30.88
C ALA A 493 18.43 7.86 -29.67
N PRO A 494 17.80 9.06 -29.72
CA PRO A 494 16.97 9.54 -28.62
C PRO A 494 15.80 8.57 -28.36
N GLY A 495 15.63 8.21 -27.09
CA GLY A 495 14.77 7.13 -26.61
C GLY A 495 13.31 7.25 -27.03
N GLY A 496 12.79 6.16 -27.60
CA GLY A 496 11.38 5.97 -27.90
C GLY A 496 11.16 4.60 -28.55
N VAL A 497 10.59 3.65 -27.80
CA VAL A 497 10.19 2.35 -28.36
C VAL A 497 8.87 2.54 -29.11
N ALA A 498 8.96 2.83 -30.42
CA ALA A 498 7.81 2.69 -31.33
C ALA A 498 7.71 1.22 -31.78
N VAL A 499 6.63 0.54 -31.38
CA VAL A 499 6.33 -0.84 -31.77
C VAL A 499 5.51 -0.82 -33.08
N GLU A 500 6.09 -1.27 -34.21
CA GLU A 500 5.34 -1.56 -35.44
C GLU A 500 5.54 -3.00 -36.01
N ARG A 501 4.46 -3.78 -35.86
CA ARG A 501 3.77 -4.76 -36.75
C ARG A 501 4.58 -5.75 -37.63
N ALA A 502 4.57 -7.06 -37.33
CA ALA A 502 3.53 -8.11 -37.57
C ALA A 502 3.69 -9.06 -38.79
N GLY A 503 4.69 -8.92 -39.68
CA GLY A 503 4.83 -9.82 -40.87
C GLY A 503 5.91 -10.91 -40.81
N PHE A 504 6.91 -10.77 -39.94
CA PHE A 504 8.14 -11.60 -39.97
C PHE A 504 8.08 -12.84 -39.06
N LEU A 505 7.13 -12.84 -38.13
CA LEU A 505 7.14 -13.56 -36.86
C LEU A 505 6.65 -15.02 -36.91
N GLU A 506 5.96 -15.43 -37.97
CA GLU A 506 5.46 -16.81 -38.08
C GLU A 506 6.53 -17.80 -38.59
N ARG A 507 7.62 -17.28 -39.19
CA ARG A 507 8.75 -18.08 -39.70
C ARG A 507 9.83 -18.31 -38.65
N THR A 508 10.11 -17.34 -37.79
CA THR A 508 11.19 -17.39 -36.77
C THR A 508 10.85 -18.29 -35.58
N PHE A 509 9.59 -18.33 -35.16
CA PHE A 509 9.15 -19.15 -34.02
C PHE A 509 9.21 -20.66 -34.28
N ARG A 510 8.93 -21.08 -35.52
CA ARG A 510 9.10 -22.46 -35.96
C ARG A 510 10.58 -22.83 -36.05
N HIS A 511 11.45 -21.83 -36.25
CA HIS A 511 12.90 -21.99 -36.26
C HIS A 511 13.48 -22.14 -34.84
N ILE A 512 13.07 -21.31 -33.88
CA ILE A 512 13.60 -21.36 -32.48
C ILE A 512 13.19 -22.65 -31.77
N ALA A 513 11.94 -23.10 -31.92
CA ALA A 513 11.45 -24.33 -31.28
C ALA A 513 12.11 -25.61 -31.81
N VAL A 514 12.56 -25.61 -33.08
CA VAL A 514 13.23 -26.75 -33.72
C VAL A 514 14.74 -26.73 -33.47
N ARG A 515 15.36 -25.55 -33.33
CA ARG A 515 16.83 -25.41 -33.20
C ARG A 515 17.36 -25.48 -31.76
N PHE A 516 16.55 -25.09 -30.77
CA PHE A 516 16.92 -25.14 -29.33
C PHE A 516 16.17 -26.23 -28.54
N GLY A 517 15.45 -27.11 -29.26
CA GLY A 517 14.68 -28.23 -28.72
C GLY A 517 15.45 -29.54 -28.61
N ASP A 518 16.52 -29.71 -29.38
CA ASP A 518 17.44 -30.85 -29.31
C ASP A 518 18.83 -30.40 -28.83
N ASP A 519 19.55 -31.30 -28.17
CA ASP A 519 20.89 -31.14 -27.57
C ASP A 519 22.03 -30.90 -28.60
N GLY A 520 21.74 -30.20 -29.70
CA GLY A 520 22.67 -29.95 -30.79
C GLY A 520 23.61 -28.76 -30.54
N GLU A 521 24.90 -29.05 -30.52
CA GLU A 521 26.01 -28.10 -30.75
C GLU A 521 25.97 -27.57 -32.20
N GLY A 522 25.05 -26.67 -32.53
CA GLY A 522 25.02 -25.98 -33.81
C GLY A 522 25.78 -24.64 -33.75
N ASP A 523 26.59 -24.35 -34.78
CA ASP A 523 27.27 -23.06 -35.01
C ASP A 523 26.29 -21.87 -34.85
N ASP A 524 26.40 -21.16 -33.72
CA ASP A 524 25.60 -19.98 -33.33
C ASP A 524 26.40 -18.65 -33.57
N ASP A 525 27.50 -18.71 -34.34
CA ASP A 525 28.46 -17.61 -34.49
C ASP A 525 27.99 -16.44 -35.39
N GLU A 526 26.90 -16.58 -36.15
CA GLU A 526 26.52 -15.59 -37.18
C GLU A 526 25.47 -14.53 -36.78
N HIS A 527 24.80 -14.61 -35.62
CA HIS A 527 23.68 -13.71 -35.29
C HIS A 527 24.03 -12.64 -34.25
N ASP A 528 23.56 -11.41 -34.52
CA ASP A 528 23.70 -10.21 -33.69
C ASP A 528 22.93 -10.33 -32.37
N LEU A 529 23.52 -9.81 -31.28
CA LEU A 529 22.97 -9.84 -29.93
C LEU A 529 21.59 -9.19 -29.83
N VAL A 530 21.42 -8.07 -30.53
CA VAL A 530 20.18 -7.28 -30.57
C VAL A 530 19.06 -8.07 -31.24
N ASP A 531 19.34 -8.73 -32.37
CA ASP A 531 18.36 -9.55 -33.11
C ASP A 531 17.84 -10.74 -32.28
N LEU A 532 18.73 -11.34 -31.47
CA LEU A 532 18.38 -12.44 -30.57
C LEU A 532 17.49 -11.97 -29.41
N LEU A 533 17.80 -10.82 -28.80
CA LEU A 533 16.98 -10.20 -27.76
C LEU A 533 15.60 -9.78 -28.26
N GLU A 534 15.54 -9.19 -29.45
CA GLU A 534 14.29 -8.82 -30.10
C GLU A 534 13.42 -10.04 -30.38
N SER A 535 14.03 -11.12 -30.89
CA SER A 535 13.33 -12.39 -31.12
C SER A 535 12.76 -12.98 -29.82
N ALA A 536 13.49 -12.86 -28.71
CA ALA A 536 13.04 -13.26 -27.38
C ALA A 536 11.84 -12.43 -26.87
N CYS A 537 11.92 -11.11 -27.02
CA CYS A 537 10.88 -10.20 -26.58
C CYS A 537 9.60 -10.38 -27.38
N HIS A 538 9.68 -10.36 -28.72
CA HIS A 538 8.53 -10.67 -29.57
C HIS A 538 7.96 -12.08 -29.32
N GLY A 539 8.84 -12.97 -28.84
CA GLY A 539 8.53 -14.24 -28.21
C GLY A 539 7.42 -14.16 -27.16
N LEU A 540 7.72 -13.36 -26.16
CA LEU A 540 6.94 -13.21 -24.93
C LEU A 540 5.75 -12.26 -25.12
N GLU A 541 5.88 -11.25 -25.99
CA GLU A 541 4.81 -10.27 -26.27
C GLU A 541 3.56 -10.86 -26.89
N ARG A 542 3.67 -12.04 -27.52
CA ARG A 542 2.51 -12.74 -28.09
C ARG A 542 1.72 -13.56 -27.08
N LEU A 543 2.24 -13.75 -25.87
CA LEU A 543 1.49 -14.36 -24.78
C LEU A 543 0.63 -13.28 -24.12
N ALA A 544 -0.63 -13.59 -23.86
CA ALA A 544 -1.39 -12.74 -22.95
C ALA A 544 -0.67 -12.70 -21.58
N LEU A 545 -0.70 -11.56 -20.88
CA LEU A 545 0.02 -11.40 -19.59
C LEU A 545 -0.29 -12.54 -18.60
N GLY A 546 -1.54 -12.99 -18.57
CA GLY A 546 -1.97 -14.14 -17.76
C GLY A 546 -1.38 -15.48 -18.21
N GLU A 547 -1.29 -15.73 -19.52
CA GLU A 547 -0.69 -16.95 -20.08
C GLU A 547 0.82 -17.02 -19.81
N LEU A 548 1.50 -15.87 -19.77
CA LEU A 548 2.91 -15.77 -19.43
C LEU A 548 3.16 -16.18 -17.97
N VAL A 549 2.41 -15.61 -17.03
CA VAL A 549 2.48 -15.96 -15.59
C VAL A 549 2.30 -17.48 -15.42
N ASP A 550 1.23 -17.99 -16.00
CA ASP A 550 0.88 -19.41 -16.02
C ASP A 550 2.00 -20.31 -16.61
N ALA A 551 2.59 -19.89 -17.72
CA ALA A 551 3.66 -20.63 -18.39
C ALA A 551 4.94 -20.68 -17.55
N ILE A 552 5.22 -19.62 -16.78
CA ILE A 552 6.36 -19.51 -15.86
C ILE A 552 6.12 -20.40 -14.64
N GLU A 553 4.97 -20.31 -13.98
CA GLU A 553 4.63 -21.14 -12.81
C GLU A 553 4.69 -22.64 -13.13
N ARG A 554 4.15 -23.04 -14.29
CA ARG A 554 4.19 -24.43 -14.78
C ARG A 554 5.59 -24.84 -15.25
N GLY A 555 6.48 -23.88 -15.48
CA GLY A 555 7.81 -24.09 -16.05
C GLY A 555 7.74 -24.78 -17.41
N SER A 556 6.91 -24.27 -18.32
CA SER A 556 6.63 -24.88 -19.64
C SER A 556 7.91 -25.13 -20.47
N ALA A 557 7.84 -26.03 -21.46
CA ALA A 557 8.97 -26.29 -22.35
C ALA A 557 9.45 -25.01 -23.07
N MET A 558 8.51 -24.16 -23.46
CA MET A 558 8.77 -22.82 -24.00
C MET A 558 9.56 -21.95 -23.02
N MET A 559 9.13 -21.84 -21.76
CA MET A 559 9.85 -21.03 -20.77
C MET A 559 11.25 -21.57 -20.47
N ARG A 560 11.44 -22.89 -20.47
CA ARG A 560 12.78 -23.50 -20.35
C ARG A 560 13.68 -23.16 -21.54
N ALA A 561 13.13 -23.17 -22.76
CA ALA A 561 13.89 -22.78 -23.96
C ALA A 561 14.25 -21.28 -23.92
N VAL A 562 13.30 -20.40 -23.57
CA VAL A 562 13.57 -18.97 -23.37
C VAL A 562 14.64 -18.73 -22.31
N THR A 563 14.57 -19.44 -21.18
CA THR A 563 15.60 -19.35 -20.13
C THR A 563 16.98 -19.76 -20.64
N ARG A 564 17.10 -20.89 -21.36
CA ARG A 564 18.39 -21.33 -21.94
C ARG A 564 18.94 -20.31 -22.94
N MET A 565 18.07 -19.75 -23.77
CA MET A 565 18.45 -18.72 -24.74
C MET A 565 18.96 -17.45 -24.03
N LEU A 566 18.26 -16.95 -22.99
CA LEU A 566 18.72 -15.79 -22.21
C LEU A 566 20.07 -16.04 -21.52
N VAL A 567 20.31 -17.26 -21.03
CA VAL A 567 21.59 -17.66 -20.45
C VAL A 567 22.71 -17.62 -21.50
N ARG A 568 22.52 -18.29 -22.64
CA ARG A 568 23.49 -18.28 -23.73
C ARG A 568 23.79 -16.87 -24.22
N LEU A 569 22.74 -16.05 -24.34
CA LEU A 569 22.85 -14.66 -24.75
C LEU A 569 23.70 -13.85 -23.77
N ARG A 570 23.39 -13.90 -22.47
CA ARG A 570 24.16 -13.19 -21.44
C ARG A 570 25.62 -13.64 -21.46
N ASP A 571 25.86 -14.94 -21.56
CA ASP A 571 27.22 -15.49 -21.52
C ASP A 571 28.01 -15.12 -22.79
N LYS A 572 27.37 -15.08 -23.97
CA LYS A 572 27.96 -14.56 -25.23
C LYS A 572 28.29 -13.07 -25.11
N ALA A 573 27.33 -12.25 -24.66
CA ALA A 573 27.52 -10.82 -24.46
C ALA A 573 28.65 -10.52 -23.47
N ARG A 574 28.75 -11.32 -22.39
CA ARG A 574 29.84 -11.20 -21.41
C ARG A 574 31.21 -11.42 -22.06
N ALA A 575 31.33 -12.41 -22.95
CA ALA A 575 32.57 -12.66 -23.67
C ALA A 575 32.90 -11.54 -24.66
N GLU A 576 31.89 -11.03 -25.36
CA GLU A 576 32.02 -9.94 -26.35
C GLU A 576 32.45 -8.61 -25.70
N TYR A 577 31.81 -8.23 -24.60
CA TYR A 577 32.08 -6.95 -23.93
C TYR A 577 33.21 -6.99 -22.89
N ALA A 578 33.92 -8.11 -22.72
CA ALA A 578 34.93 -8.28 -21.67
C ALA A 578 36.05 -7.23 -21.71
N ASP A 579 36.55 -6.89 -22.90
CA ASP A 579 37.60 -5.87 -23.07
C ASP A 579 37.03 -4.45 -23.02
N THR A 580 35.81 -4.26 -23.53
CA THR A 580 35.06 -2.99 -23.50
C THR A 580 34.82 -2.52 -22.06
N VAL A 581 34.41 -3.45 -21.19
CA VAL A 581 34.15 -3.21 -19.77
C VAL A 581 35.42 -2.84 -18.98
N ARG A 582 36.58 -3.36 -19.40
CA ARG A 582 37.89 -3.03 -18.79
C ARG A 582 38.49 -1.73 -19.29
N SER A 583 38.04 -1.22 -20.43
CA SER A 583 38.59 -0.02 -21.06
C SER A 583 37.79 1.26 -20.77
N SER A 584 36.53 1.15 -20.33
CA SER A 584 35.68 2.31 -20.00
C SER A 584 34.76 2.06 -18.80
N ALA A 585 34.76 3.02 -17.87
CA ALA A 585 33.90 3.01 -16.69
C ALA A 585 32.41 3.10 -17.04
N ASP A 586 32.04 3.95 -18.00
CA ASP A 586 30.63 4.16 -18.40
C ASP A 586 30.08 2.88 -19.07
N LYS A 587 30.90 2.25 -19.92
CA LYS A 587 30.55 0.99 -20.57
C LYS A 587 30.46 -0.17 -19.57
N TRP A 588 31.33 -0.20 -18.54
CA TRP A 588 31.19 -1.15 -17.42
C TRP A 588 29.87 -0.96 -16.68
N PHE A 589 29.50 0.27 -16.36
CA PHE A 589 28.26 0.56 -15.64
C PHE A 589 27.02 0.15 -16.43
N GLU A 590 26.99 0.47 -17.73
CA GLU A 590 25.92 0.05 -18.64
C GLU A 590 25.81 -1.48 -18.75
N TRP A 591 26.96 -2.15 -18.92
CA TRP A 591 27.04 -3.61 -18.93
C TRP A 591 26.50 -4.20 -17.63
N CYS A 592 26.87 -3.66 -16.47
CA CYS A 592 26.37 -4.19 -15.19
C CYS A 592 24.85 -4.00 -15.04
N GLY A 593 24.28 -2.91 -15.56
CA GLY A 593 22.84 -2.75 -15.63
C GLY A 593 22.17 -3.82 -16.53
N LEU A 594 22.71 -4.03 -17.73
CA LEU A 594 22.21 -5.05 -18.68
C LEU A 594 22.32 -6.47 -18.10
N GLU A 595 23.47 -6.81 -17.54
CA GLU A 595 23.72 -8.12 -16.94
C GLU A 595 22.81 -8.39 -15.74
N MET A 596 22.57 -7.36 -14.91
CA MET A 596 21.61 -7.44 -13.81
C MET A 596 20.19 -7.72 -14.33
N MET A 597 19.71 -6.99 -15.34
CA MET A 597 18.39 -7.21 -15.95
C MET A 597 18.23 -8.63 -16.50
N LEU A 598 19.23 -9.11 -17.27
CA LEU A 598 19.23 -10.47 -17.81
C LEU A 598 19.24 -11.52 -16.70
N THR A 599 20.04 -11.29 -15.66
CA THR A 599 20.13 -12.23 -14.52
C THR A 599 18.83 -12.26 -13.71
N ILE A 600 18.17 -11.12 -13.50
CA ILE A 600 16.84 -11.05 -12.89
C ILE A 600 15.85 -11.85 -13.73
N ALA A 601 15.76 -11.61 -15.04
CA ALA A 601 14.85 -12.35 -15.92
C ALA A 601 15.11 -13.87 -15.88
N ILE A 602 16.38 -14.29 -15.99
CA ILE A 602 16.79 -15.71 -15.89
C ILE A 602 16.37 -16.30 -14.54
N GLY A 603 16.65 -15.61 -13.45
CA GLY A 603 16.37 -16.11 -12.10
C GLY A 603 14.87 -16.25 -11.83
N LEU A 604 14.06 -15.26 -12.22
CA LEU A 604 12.61 -15.32 -12.09
C LEU A 604 12.01 -16.49 -12.87
N LEU A 605 12.52 -16.78 -14.07
CA LEU A 605 12.09 -17.92 -14.89
C LEU A 605 12.55 -19.27 -14.29
N ARG A 606 13.79 -19.36 -13.79
CA ARG A 606 14.33 -20.59 -13.18
C ARG A 606 13.63 -20.96 -11.88
N ASP A 607 13.43 -19.97 -11.00
CA ASP A 607 12.78 -20.15 -9.70
C ASP A 607 11.25 -20.20 -9.80
N ARG A 608 10.71 -19.89 -10.98
CA ARG A 608 9.26 -19.76 -11.24
C ARG A 608 8.63 -18.76 -10.28
N ALA A 609 9.34 -17.65 -10.06
CA ALA A 609 9.00 -16.63 -9.09
C ALA A 609 8.11 -15.57 -9.74
N VAL A 610 6.81 -15.86 -9.88
CA VAL A 610 5.81 -14.86 -10.30
C VAL A 610 5.32 -13.99 -9.14
N HIS A 611 5.57 -14.46 -7.92
CA HIS A 611 5.43 -13.72 -6.68
C HIS A 611 6.82 -13.58 -6.05
N LEU A 612 7.32 -12.35 -5.98
CA LEU A 612 8.66 -12.00 -5.52
C LEU A 612 8.88 -12.33 -4.04
N ASP A 613 7.81 -12.40 -3.24
CA ASP A 613 7.90 -12.84 -1.84
C ASP A 613 8.48 -14.26 -1.69
N ARG A 614 8.44 -15.09 -2.75
CA ARG A 614 9.03 -16.46 -2.75
C ARG A 614 10.56 -16.45 -2.65
N ILE A 615 11.19 -15.35 -3.05
CA ILE A 615 12.64 -15.18 -3.05
C ILE A 615 13.12 -14.21 -1.95
N ASP A 616 12.21 -13.66 -1.13
CA ASP A 616 12.55 -12.79 0.00
C ASP A 616 13.45 -13.43 1.05
N ARG A 617 13.59 -14.76 1.06
CA ARG A 617 14.51 -15.46 1.97
C ARG A 617 15.99 -15.26 1.64
N TYR A 618 16.29 -14.75 0.44
CA TYR A 618 17.66 -14.49 -0.02
C TYR A 618 17.98 -13.01 0.09
N ASP A 619 19.26 -12.72 0.32
CA ASP A 619 19.81 -11.40 0.01
C ASP A 619 19.86 -11.19 -1.52
N LEU A 620 19.74 -9.94 -1.99
CA LEU A 620 19.75 -9.64 -3.44
C LEU A 620 21.04 -10.13 -4.11
N VAL A 621 22.22 -9.85 -3.55
CA VAL A 621 23.50 -10.21 -4.17
C VAL A 621 23.67 -11.72 -4.16
N GLU A 622 23.28 -12.39 -3.07
CA GLU A 622 23.25 -13.85 -2.99
C GLU A 622 22.38 -14.45 -4.11
N TRP A 623 21.17 -13.95 -4.28
CA TRP A 623 20.24 -14.45 -5.28
C TRP A 623 20.73 -14.20 -6.72
N LEU A 624 21.26 -13.02 -7.01
CA LEU A 624 21.86 -12.71 -8.32
C LEU A 624 23.03 -13.67 -8.64
N ARG A 625 23.88 -13.97 -7.64
CA ARG A 625 25.00 -14.91 -7.78
C ARG A 625 24.52 -16.32 -8.10
N MET A 626 23.47 -16.79 -7.42
CA MET A 626 22.86 -18.10 -7.72
C MET A 626 22.38 -18.21 -9.18
N HIS A 627 21.98 -17.08 -9.78
CA HIS A 627 21.51 -17.02 -11.16
C HIS A 627 22.57 -16.58 -12.18
N GLY A 628 23.80 -16.36 -11.72
CA GLY A 628 24.98 -16.26 -12.56
C GLY A 628 25.37 -14.86 -12.99
N ILE A 629 25.08 -13.82 -12.19
CA ILE A 629 25.73 -12.51 -12.36
C ILE A 629 27.26 -12.66 -12.23
N SER A 630 28.02 -11.84 -12.95
CA SER A 630 29.48 -11.84 -12.87
C SER A 630 30.01 -11.26 -11.55
N PRO A 631 31.15 -11.73 -11.02
CA PRO A 631 31.82 -11.11 -9.88
C PRO A 631 32.12 -9.62 -10.08
N GLU A 632 32.34 -9.21 -11.33
CA GLU A 632 32.63 -7.82 -11.71
C GLU A 632 31.40 -6.89 -11.59
N CYS A 633 30.18 -7.44 -11.63
CA CYS A 633 28.93 -6.66 -11.57
C CYS A 633 28.07 -6.93 -10.33
N GLU A 634 28.31 -8.00 -9.57
CA GLU A 634 27.48 -8.38 -8.40
C GLU A 634 27.41 -7.31 -7.31
N ARG A 635 28.40 -6.41 -7.24
CA ARG A 635 28.44 -5.25 -6.34
C ARG A 635 28.71 -3.94 -7.09
N SER A 636 28.21 -3.84 -8.32
CA SER A 636 28.22 -2.59 -9.08
C SER A 636 27.26 -1.56 -8.46
N PRO A 637 27.41 -0.25 -8.75
CA PRO A 637 26.47 0.78 -8.32
C PRO A 637 25.02 0.47 -8.73
N MET A 638 24.81 -0.17 -9.88
CA MET A 638 23.50 -0.64 -10.35
C MET A 638 22.85 -1.69 -9.45
N VAL A 639 23.61 -2.48 -8.69
CA VAL A 639 23.06 -3.43 -7.72
C VAL A 639 22.93 -2.77 -6.35
N LEU A 640 23.98 -2.07 -5.94
CA LEU A 640 24.10 -1.56 -4.59
C LEU A 640 23.13 -0.40 -4.30
N PHE A 641 22.73 0.40 -5.31
CA PHE A 641 21.78 1.50 -5.07
C PHE A 641 20.45 1.05 -4.48
N LEU A 642 20.01 -0.19 -4.76
CA LEU A 642 18.77 -0.75 -4.20
C LEU A 642 18.86 -0.92 -2.68
N TYR A 643 20.06 -1.18 -2.14
CA TYR A 643 20.31 -1.23 -0.71
C TYR A 643 20.22 0.17 -0.08
N ASP A 644 20.91 1.15 -0.66
CA ASP A 644 20.93 2.52 -0.12
C ASP A 644 19.55 3.17 -0.14
N MET A 645 18.79 3.01 -1.24
CA MET A 645 17.41 3.49 -1.34
C MET A 645 16.49 2.89 -0.26
N SER A 646 16.88 1.74 0.30
CA SER A 646 16.17 1.03 1.37
C SER A 646 16.87 1.15 2.73
N PHE A 647 17.94 1.95 2.84
CA PHE A 647 18.85 2.04 3.99
C PHE A 647 19.37 0.67 4.51
N ALA A 648 19.39 -0.34 3.64
CA ALA A 648 19.74 -1.71 3.98
C ALA A 648 21.25 -1.86 4.10
N THR A 649 21.75 -1.73 5.33
CA THR A 649 23.19 -1.76 5.61
C THR A 649 23.53 -2.62 6.83
N SER A 650 24.80 -3.04 6.91
CA SER A 650 25.33 -3.86 7.99
C SER A 650 25.21 -3.17 9.36
N SER A 651 24.94 -3.96 10.40
CA SER A 651 24.94 -3.49 11.80
C SER A 651 26.34 -3.27 12.39
N THR A 652 27.40 -3.54 11.63
CA THR A 652 28.79 -3.41 12.06
C THR A 652 29.50 -2.26 11.36
N THR A 653 30.48 -1.65 12.01
CA THR A 653 31.40 -0.67 11.42
C THR A 653 32.54 -1.37 10.65
N PRO A 654 32.89 -0.95 9.42
CA PRO A 654 32.25 0.10 8.64
C PRO A 654 30.89 -0.35 8.09
N VAL A 655 29.94 0.58 8.05
CA VAL A 655 28.60 0.38 7.47
C VAL A 655 28.74 0.04 5.99
N ARG A 656 28.08 -1.04 5.52
CA ARG A 656 28.11 -1.47 4.13
C ARG A 656 26.72 -1.91 3.66
N PRO A 657 26.37 -1.72 2.37
CA PRO A 657 25.17 -2.29 1.77
C PRO A 657 25.09 -3.81 1.95
N ASP A 658 24.06 -4.27 2.67
CA ASP A 658 23.88 -5.68 3.03
C ASP A 658 22.44 -5.97 3.50
N HIS A 659 22.05 -7.25 3.52
CA HIS A 659 20.80 -7.77 4.07
C HIS A 659 19.52 -7.12 3.49
N LEU A 660 19.37 -7.09 2.16
CA LEU A 660 18.11 -6.70 1.51
C LEU A 660 17.43 -7.91 0.88
N ALA A 661 16.18 -8.18 1.27
CA ALA A 661 15.38 -9.25 0.69
C ALA A 661 15.29 -9.11 -0.84
N ALA A 662 15.69 -10.15 -1.57
CA ALA A 662 15.81 -10.11 -3.04
C ALA A 662 14.49 -9.75 -3.73
N GLY A 663 13.35 -10.25 -3.22
CA GLY A 663 12.03 -9.96 -3.77
C GLY A 663 11.64 -8.49 -3.62
N VAL A 664 11.89 -7.90 -2.44
CA VAL A 664 11.70 -6.46 -2.19
C VAL A 664 12.58 -5.61 -3.11
N ALA A 665 13.87 -5.96 -3.26
CA ALA A 665 14.80 -5.21 -4.09
C ALA A 665 14.42 -5.24 -5.58
N ILE A 666 14.12 -6.43 -6.11
CA ILE A 666 13.69 -6.62 -7.50
C ILE A 666 12.36 -5.90 -7.74
N ARG A 667 11.44 -5.92 -6.78
CA ARG A 667 10.18 -5.17 -6.89
C ARG A 667 10.44 -3.68 -7.05
N TRP A 668 11.28 -3.10 -6.20
CA TRP A 668 11.65 -1.68 -6.31
C TRP A 668 12.31 -1.36 -7.65
N TYR A 669 13.22 -2.22 -8.10
CA TYR A 669 13.85 -2.08 -9.41
C TYR A 669 12.82 -2.05 -10.55
N LEU A 670 11.88 -2.99 -10.55
CA LEU A 670 10.83 -3.07 -11.57
C LEU A 670 9.87 -1.86 -11.51
N LEU A 671 9.57 -1.36 -10.32
CA LEU A 671 8.73 -0.17 -10.14
C LEU A 671 9.43 1.11 -10.60
N LEU A 672 10.74 1.21 -10.45
CA LEU A 672 11.53 2.32 -10.99
C LEU A 672 11.49 2.38 -12.53
N LEU A 673 11.25 1.25 -13.21
CA LEU A 673 11.05 1.19 -14.66
C LEU A 673 9.62 1.56 -15.09
N ASP A 674 8.64 1.53 -14.18
CA ASP A 674 7.22 1.84 -14.44
C ASP A 674 6.79 3.15 -13.73
N TYR A 675 7.64 4.18 -13.79
CA TYR A 675 7.33 5.51 -13.25
C TYR A 675 6.38 6.30 -14.16
N HIS A 676 5.58 7.19 -13.59
CA HIS A 676 4.70 8.09 -14.34
C HIS A 676 5.16 9.55 -14.21
N GLY A 677 5.10 10.34 -15.28
CA GLY A 677 5.62 11.71 -15.29
C GLY A 677 7.14 11.74 -15.12
N PHE A 678 7.61 12.30 -14.01
CA PHE A 678 9.01 12.34 -13.61
C PHE A 678 9.41 11.13 -12.76
N GLN A 679 10.68 10.75 -12.79
CA GLN A 679 11.21 9.69 -11.93
C GLN A 679 11.17 10.11 -10.46
N VAL A 680 11.43 11.39 -10.18
CA VAL A 680 11.46 12.00 -8.85
C VAL A 680 10.54 13.23 -8.83
N TYR A 681 9.83 13.39 -7.70
CA TYR A 681 9.03 14.54 -7.35
C TYR A 681 9.56 15.09 -6.02
N GLU A 682 10.39 16.11 -6.09
CA GLU A 682 10.87 16.87 -4.94
C GLU A 682 9.76 17.77 -4.40
N PHE A 683 9.86 18.18 -3.14
CA PHE A 683 8.93 19.15 -2.58
C PHE A 683 9.29 20.56 -3.03
N LEU A 684 8.28 21.31 -3.48
CA LEU A 684 8.46 22.72 -3.84
C LEU A 684 8.82 23.58 -2.62
N TYR A 685 8.26 23.24 -1.46
CA TYR A 685 8.56 23.83 -0.15
C TYR A 685 9.25 22.77 0.73
N SER A 686 9.11 22.83 2.06
CA SER A 686 9.50 21.71 2.93
C SER A 686 8.54 20.51 2.79
N CYS A 687 9.02 19.31 3.10
CA CYS A 687 8.23 18.07 3.16
C CYS A 687 6.92 18.23 3.97
N PRO A 688 6.92 18.70 5.22
CA PRO A 688 5.68 18.86 5.99
C PRO A 688 4.80 20.00 5.47
N GLN A 689 5.33 21.05 4.83
CA GLN A 689 4.49 22.07 4.17
C GLN A 689 3.76 21.48 2.96
N SER A 690 4.48 20.78 2.09
CA SER A 690 3.90 20.19 0.88
C SER A 690 3.02 18.97 1.16
N LEU A 691 3.19 18.29 2.30
CA LEU A 691 2.46 17.04 2.61
C LEU A 691 1.53 17.18 3.83
N MET A 692 2.08 17.57 4.99
CA MET A 692 1.36 17.51 6.27
C MET A 692 0.42 18.69 6.50
N THR A 693 0.75 19.90 6.04
CA THR A 693 -0.17 21.06 6.11
C THR A 693 -1.48 20.79 5.34
N PRO A 694 -1.44 20.26 4.09
CA PRO A 694 -2.62 19.77 3.40
C PRO A 694 -3.39 18.71 4.17
N TYR A 695 -2.73 17.68 4.71
CA TYR A 695 -3.40 16.66 5.53
C TYR A 695 -4.10 17.27 6.73
N TYR A 696 -3.41 18.09 7.52
CA TYR A 696 -3.96 18.76 8.70
C TYR A 696 -5.21 19.57 8.35
N ARG A 697 -5.15 20.39 7.29
CA ARG A 697 -6.29 21.20 6.83
C ARG A 697 -7.45 20.35 6.33
N ALA A 698 -7.19 19.32 5.54
CA ALA A 698 -8.22 18.42 5.02
C ALA A 698 -8.91 17.65 6.16
N LEU A 699 -8.14 17.08 7.07
CA LEU A 699 -8.65 16.34 8.23
C LEU A 699 -9.52 17.25 9.12
N ARG A 700 -9.08 18.48 9.40
CA ARG A 700 -9.89 19.46 10.16
C ARG A 700 -11.19 19.83 9.44
N ARG A 701 -11.17 19.99 8.11
CA ARG A 701 -12.38 20.25 7.32
C ARG A 701 -13.35 19.08 7.29
N LEU A 702 -12.84 17.85 7.31
CA LEU A 702 -13.64 16.63 7.43
C LEU A 702 -14.14 16.39 8.88
N GLY A 703 -13.80 17.26 9.84
CA GLY A 703 -14.25 17.17 11.22
C GLY A 703 -13.43 16.22 12.10
N VAL A 704 -12.24 15.80 11.65
CA VAL A 704 -11.33 14.98 12.47
C VAL A 704 -10.80 15.81 13.63
N GLU A 705 -10.94 15.28 14.84
CA GLU A 705 -10.32 15.87 16.03
C GLU A 705 -8.88 15.39 16.14
N ILE A 706 -7.92 16.32 16.19
CA ILE A 706 -6.49 16.01 16.35
C ILE A 706 -6.06 16.50 17.73
N ARG A 707 -5.56 15.59 18.56
CA ARG A 707 -5.13 15.83 19.94
C ARG A 707 -3.61 15.70 20.04
N PHE A 708 -2.95 16.85 20.04
CA PHE A 708 -1.51 16.99 20.27
C PHE A 708 -1.15 16.74 21.75
N PHE A 709 0.12 16.50 22.03
CA PHE A 709 0.66 16.32 23.38
C PHE A 709 0.11 15.07 24.11
N HIS A 710 -0.09 13.97 23.40
CA HIS A 710 -0.54 12.70 23.98
C HIS A 710 0.42 11.56 23.61
N LYS A 711 1.17 11.08 24.60
CA LYS A 711 2.03 9.91 24.47
C LYS A 711 1.23 8.65 24.81
N VAL A 712 1.18 7.68 23.91
CA VAL A 712 0.55 6.38 24.18
C VAL A 712 1.49 5.55 25.07
N GLU A 713 0.97 5.07 26.21
CA GLU A 713 1.72 4.27 27.18
C GLU A 713 1.40 2.78 27.08
N ALA A 714 0.14 2.42 26.78
CA ALA A 714 -0.25 1.02 26.66
C ALA A 714 -1.54 0.83 25.84
N LEU A 715 -1.55 -0.23 25.02
CA LEU A 715 -2.78 -0.85 24.55
C LEU A 715 -3.20 -1.91 25.56
N GLN A 716 -4.32 -1.68 26.24
CA GLN A 716 -4.83 -2.59 27.28
C GLN A 716 -5.62 -3.71 26.62
N VAL A 717 -5.08 -4.93 26.63
CA VAL A 717 -5.70 -6.08 25.99
C VAL A 717 -6.30 -7.01 27.04
N THR A 718 -7.47 -7.55 26.74
CA THR A 718 -8.12 -8.60 27.53
C THR A 718 -8.33 -9.85 26.67
N ARG A 719 -8.64 -10.97 27.31
CA ARG A 719 -8.92 -12.24 26.64
C ARG A 719 -10.22 -12.84 27.15
N ASP A 720 -11.11 -13.21 26.24
CA ASP A 720 -12.34 -13.94 26.49
C ASP A 720 -12.36 -15.27 25.72
N ASP A 721 -13.50 -15.97 25.76
CA ASP A 721 -13.69 -17.27 25.08
C ASP A 721 -13.54 -17.17 23.55
N GLU A 722 -13.73 -15.99 22.98
CA GLU A 722 -13.64 -15.75 21.54
C GLU A 722 -12.26 -15.24 21.11
N GLY A 723 -11.38 -14.88 22.05
CA GLY A 723 -10.01 -14.48 21.78
C GLY A 723 -9.60 -13.20 22.49
N ARG A 724 -8.67 -12.46 21.86
CA ARG A 724 -8.12 -11.22 22.42
C ARG A 724 -8.94 -10.03 21.94
N ARG A 725 -9.19 -9.07 22.82
CA ARG A 725 -9.96 -7.86 22.57
C ARG A 725 -9.27 -6.64 23.19
N LEU A 726 -9.28 -5.53 22.47
CA LEU A 726 -8.82 -4.23 22.99
C LEU A 726 -9.84 -3.71 24.02
N ALA A 727 -9.43 -3.52 25.27
CA ALA A 727 -10.32 -2.98 26.31
C ALA A 727 -10.17 -1.46 26.45
N GLY A 728 -8.98 -0.94 26.23
CA GLY A 728 -8.70 0.48 26.38
C GLY A 728 -7.32 0.90 25.91
N ILE A 729 -7.07 2.20 25.99
CA ILE A 729 -5.80 2.84 25.62
C ILE A 729 -5.43 3.79 26.75
N ARG A 730 -4.22 3.62 27.28
CA ARG A 730 -3.66 4.49 28.30
C ARG A 730 -2.67 5.45 27.68
N LEU A 731 -2.84 6.74 27.94
CA LEU A 731 -1.98 7.81 27.44
C LEU A 731 -1.49 8.70 28.58
N THR A 732 -0.29 9.24 28.42
CA THR A 732 0.20 10.38 29.19
C THR A 732 -0.12 11.65 28.42
N ARG A 733 -0.82 12.59 29.08
CA ARG A 733 -0.99 13.95 28.57
C ARG A 733 0.28 14.72 28.89
N GLN A 734 0.99 15.18 27.85
CA GLN A 734 2.27 15.85 27.99
C GLN A 734 2.12 17.31 28.38
N ALA A 735 1.11 18.01 27.86
CA ALA A 735 0.82 19.41 28.18
C ALA A 735 -0.69 19.68 28.14
N THR A 736 -1.14 20.71 28.85
CA THR A 736 -2.54 21.16 28.84
C THR A 736 -2.70 22.29 27.83
N VAL A 737 -3.49 22.04 26.77
CA VAL A 737 -3.80 23.03 25.73
C VAL A 737 -4.87 24.00 26.22
N LYS A 738 -4.58 25.30 26.17
CA LYS A 738 -5.53 26.37 26.55
C LYS A 738 -6.76 26.31 25.65
N GLY A 739 -7.94 26.32 26.25
CA GLY A 739 -9.23 26.24 25.54
C GLY A 739 -9.65 24.83 25.11
N GLY A 740 -8.83 23.80 25.39
CA GLY A 740 -9.18 22.39 25.22
C GLY A 740 -8.26 21.62 24.27
N PRO A 741 -8.25 20.28 24.33
CA PRO A 741 -7.24 19.43 23.67
C PRO A 741 -7.22 19.51 22.14
N GLY A 742 -8.36 19.83 21.50
CA GLY A 742 -8.46 19.99 20.05
C GLY A 742 -8.29 21.44 19.53
N ARG A 743 -7.77 22.34 20.37
CA ARG A 743 -7.61 23.79 20.07
C ARG A 743 -6.19 24.23 19.77
N TYR A 744 -5.20 23.36 19.95
CA TYR A 744 -3.81 23.69 19.62
C TYR A 744 -3.70 23.92 18.11
N ASP A 745 -3.13 25.06 17.74
CA ASP A 745 -2.77 25.34 16.36
C ASP A 745 -1.27 25.06 16.18
N PRO A 746 -0.90 23.99 15.47
CA PRO A 746 0.49 23.57 15.35
C PRO A 746 1.26 24.36 14.28
N LEU A 747 0.58 25.18 13.49
CA LEU A 747 1.16 25.89 12.36
C LEU A 747 1.76 27.22 12.81
N TRP A 748 2.96 27.52 12.32
CA TRP A 748 3.66 28.78 12.56
C TRP A 748 2.97 29.94 11.84
N ARG A 749 2.94 31.13 12.46
CA ARG A 749 2.11 32.28 12.02
C ARG A 749 2.82 33.66 11.97
N PRO A 750 4.15 33.74 11.93
CA PRO A 750 4.79 34.68 11.02
C PRO A 750 4.79 34.13 9.60
N VAL A 751 4.33 34.94 8.63
CA VAL A 751 4.50 34.61 7.21
C VAL A 751 5.96 34.87 6.88
N VAL A 752 6.71 33.79 6.65
CA VAL A 752 8.09 33.90 6.17
C VAL A 752 8.06 34.53 4.77
N PRO A 753 8.91 35.53 4.46
CA PRO A 753 8.95 36.14 3.13
C PRO A 753 8.97 35.09 2.01
N GLY A 754 8.21 35.33 0.94
CA GLY A 754 8.05 34.40 -0.17
C GLY A 754 7.07 33.24 0.06
N ASN A 755 6.78 32.83 1.31
CA ASN A 755 5.91 31.68 1.54
C ASN A 755 4.43 31.98 1.23
N PRO A 756 3.69 31.01 0.65
CA PRO A 756 2.25 31.14 0.44
C PRO A 756 1.48 31.18 1.77
N GLU A 757 0.71 32.25 2.01
CA GLU A 757 -0.12 32.40 3.22
C GLU A 757 -1.10 31.23 3.44
N HIS A 758 -1.54 30.59 2.36
CA HIS A 758 -2.44 29.46 2.40
C HIS A 758 -1.73 28.12 2.69
N LEU A 759 -0.40 28.07 2.78
CA LEU A 759 0.39 26.87 3.05
C LEU A 759 1.40 27.11 4.20
N PRO A 760 0.93 27.42 5.41
CA PRO A 760 1.80 27.74 6.54
C PRO A 760 2.72 26.57 6.94
N ALA A 761 3.88 26.93 7.47
CA ALA A 761 4.92 26.01 7.89
C ALA A 761 4.72 25.44 9.29
N TRP A 762 5.51 24.41 9.60
CA TRP A 762 5.60 23.81 10.92
C TRP A 762 6.83 24.37 11.64
N PRO A 763 6.73 24.73 12.93
CA PRO A 763 7.87 25.22 13.70
C PRO A 763 8.79 24.07 14.12
N ASP A 764 10.01 24.39 14.53
CA ASP A 764 10.95 23.47 15.19
C ASP A 764 10.60 23.20 16.68
N ARG A 765 9.77 24.05 17.28
CA ARG A 765 9.36 23.99 18.69
C ARG A 765 7.87 24.35 18.87
N PRO A 766 7.19 23.88 19.93
CA PRO A 766 5.78 24.21 20.14
C PRO A 766 5.56 25.69 20.48
N ASP A 767 4.38 26.22 20.18
CA ASP A 767 3.97 27.52 20.69
C ASP A 767 3.54 27.40 22.16
N TYR A 768 4.52 27.58 23.05
CA TYR A 768 4.34 27.50 24.51
C TYR A 768 3.24 28.44 25.04
N ARG A 769 2.90 29.52 24.33
CA ARG A 769 1.83 30.44 24.76
C ARG A 769 0.47 29.78 24.72
N GLN A 770 0.29 28.75 23.91
CA GLN A 770 -0.95 27.96 23.83
C GLN A 770 -1.08 26.92 24.94
N LEU A 771 -0.03 26.73 25.78
CA LEU A 771 0.03 25.69 26.80
C LEU A 771 -0.03 26.30 28.21
N GLU A 772 -0.71 25.63 29.14
CA GLU A 772 -0.75 26.06 30.54
C GLU A 772 0.62 25.96 31.21
N GLU A 773 1.38 24.90 30.90
CA GLU A 773 2.72 24.65 31.44
C GLU A 773 3.85 25.23 30.57
N GLY A 774 3.54 26.15 29.64
CA GLY A 774 4.45 26.62 28.59
C GLY A 774 5.82 27.10 29.09
N GLU A 775 5.89 27.87 30.17
CA GLU A 775 7.16 28.38 30.73
C GLU A 775 8.09 27.26 31.19
N ARG A 776 7.55 26.20 31.81
CA ARG A 776 8.33 25.04 32.29
C ARG A 776 8.74 24.12 31.14
N LEU A 777 7.92 24.06 30.10
CA LEU A 777 8.15 23.20 28.94
C LEU A 777 9.26 23.73 28.02
N ALA A 778 9.62 25.01 28.10
CA ALA A 778 10.69 25.58 27.29
C ALA A 778 12.07 24.93 27.50
N GLU A 779 12.28 24.23 28.61
CA GLU A 779 13.51 23.49 28.94
C GLU A 779 13.41 21.98 28.63
N HIS A 780 12.31 21.53 28.02
CA HIS A 780 12.02 20.12 27.78
C HIS A 780 11.58 19.85 26.34
N ASP A 781 12.23 18.89 25.69
CA ASP A 781 11.70 18.33 24.46
C ASP A 781 10.60 17.31 24.77
N LEU A 782 9.40 17.56 24.26
CA LEU A 782 8.24 16.66 24.39
C LEU A 782 8.24 15.54 23.35
N GLU A 783 9.09 15.62 22.34
CA GLU A 783 9.33 14.57 21.36
C GLU A 783 10.60 13.77 21.67
N ASP A 784 11.17 13.94 22.87
CA ASP A 784 12.24 13.09 23.39
C ASP A 784 11.69 11.96 24.29
N ALA A 785 11.94 10.72 23.90
CA ALA A 785 11.54 9.53 24.66
C ALA A 785 12.23 9.43 26.03
N TRP A 786 13.43 10.02 26.17
CA TRP A 786 14.22 10.07 27.41
C TRP A 786 14.06 11.37 28.18
N THR A 787 13.05 12.18 27.83
CA THR A 787 12.75 13.42 28.56
C THR A 787 12.52 13.16 30.05
N ARG A 788 12.95 14.09 30.90
CA ARG A 788 12.65 14.07 32.34
C ARG A 788 11.24 14.56 32.66
N TRP A 789 10.52 15.07 31.67
CA TRP A 789 9.18 15.59 31.84
C TRP A 789 8.17 14.44 32.03
N PRO A 790 7.49 14.34 33.20
CA PRO A 790 6.58 13.23 33.48
C PRO A 790 5.19 13.37 32.83
N GLY A 791 4.93 14.50 32.17
CA GLY A 791 3.59 14.89 31.75
C GLY A 791 2.76 15.52 32.87
N VAL A 792 1.51 15.84 32.54
CA VAL A 792 0.56 16.61 33.37
C VAL A 792 -0.69 15.81 33.73
N GLY A 793 -0.69 14.51 33.45
CA GLY A 793 -1.76 13.59 33.83
C GLY A 793 -1.88 12.37 32.92
N THR A 794 -2.75 11.45 33.31
CA THR A 794 -3.07 10.24 32.55
C THR A 794 -4.46 10.37 31.93
N VAL A 795 -4.60 9.89 30.70
CA VAL A 795 -5.87 9.74 29.98
C VAL A 795 -6.11 8.26 29.75
N GLU A 796 -7.29 7.77 30.14
CA GLU A 796 -7.72 6.39 29.94
C GLU A 796 -8.93 6.38 29.01
N LEU A 797 -8.76 5.81 27.83
CA LEU A 797 -9.84 5.63 26.85
C LEU A 797 -10.37 4.20 26.95
N ARG A 798 -11.68 4.03 27.03
CA ARG A 798 -12.34 2.72 27.13
C ARG A 798 -13.11 2.38 25.85
N GLN A 799 -12.89 1.18 25.32
CA GLN A 799 -13.62 0.70 24.15
C GLN A 799 -15.11 0.54 24.48
N GLY A 800 -15.99 0.97 23.58
CA GLY A 800 -17.45 1.02 23.73
C GLY A 800 -17.98 2.24 24.48
N VAL A 801 -17.08 3.10 25.01
CA VAL A 801 -17.43 4.36 25.68
C VAL A 801 -16.82 5.53 24.92
N ASP A 802 -15.49 5.57 24.89
CA ASP A 802 -14.71 6.66 24.31
C ASP A 802 -14.44 6.43 22.82
N PHE A 803 -14.28 5.17 22.41
CA PHE A 803 -14.08 4.76 21.03
C PHE A 803 -14.66 3.38 20.77
N ASP A 804 -15.00 3.06 19.53
CA ASP A 804 -15.48 1.74 19.12
C ASP A 804 -14.34 0.93 18.47
N LEU A 805 -13.54 1.57 17.61
CA LEU A 805 -12.40 0.97 16.89
C LEU A 805 -11.12 1.78 17.10
N CYS A 806 -9.97 1.11 17.02
CA CYS A 806 -8.65 1.73 17.10
C CYS A 806 -7.80 1.36 15.89
N VAL A 807 -7.18 2.35 15.23
CA VAL A 807 -6.14 2.17 14.22
C VAL A 807 -4.79 2.56 14.83
N CYS A 808 -3.90 1.60 15.02
CA CYS A 808 -2.54 1.84 15.51
C CYS A 808 -1.61 2.08 14.33
N GLY A 809 -1.23 3.35 14.14
CA GLY A 809 -0.27 3.80 13.14
C GLY A 809 1.04 4.33 13.72
N MET A 810 1.34 3.95 14.96
CA MET A 810 2.60 4.27 15.63
C MET A 810 3.78 3.57 14.93
N SER A 811 4.96 4.19 14.99
CA SER A 811 6.19 3.58 14.48
C SER A 811 6.55 2.31 15.23
N LEU A 812 7.12 1.33 14.51
CA LEU A 812 7.48 0.01 15.05
C LEU A 812 8.40 0.12 16.27
N GLY A 813 9.35 1.07 16.28
CA GLY A 813 10.28 1.22 17.41
C GLY A 813 9.63 1.70 18.71
N ALA A 814 8.43 2.31 18.65
CA ALA A 814 7.68 2.68 19.86
C ALA A 814 6.86 1.51 20.44
N LEU A 815 6.53 0.52 19.62
CA LEU A 815 5.57 -0.53 19.98
C LEU A 815 6.02 -1.41 21.15
N PRO A 816 7.31 -1.76 21.37
CA PRO A 816 7.69 -2.65 22.48
C PRO A 816 7.32 -2.12 23.87
N ALA A 817 7.26 -0.79 24.06
CA ALA A 817 6.76 -0.21 25.29
C ALA A 817 5.23 -0.31 25.42
N VAL A 818 4.51 -0.18 24.30
CA VAL A 818 3.05 -0.04 24.22
C VAL A 818 2.32 -1.39 24.21
N VAL A 819 2.89 -2.43 23.60
CA VAL A 819 2.21 -3.73 23.38
C VAL A 819 2.68 -4.85 24.32
N ARG A 820 3.20 -4.52 25.50
CA ARG A 820 3.72 -5.53 26.46
C ARG A 820 2.72 -6.63 26.79
N ASP A 821 1.42 -6.31 26.87
CA ASP A 821 0.35 -7.30 27.09
C ASP A 821 0.31 -8.39 26.00
N LEU A 822 0.79 -8.09 24.79
CA LEU A 822 0.82 -8.99 23.64
C LEU A 822 2.17 -9.70 23.45
N THR A 823 3.26 -9.15 23.99
CA THR A 823 4.62 -9.67 23.75
C THR A 823 5.23 -10.40 24.94
N ASP A 824 4.75 -10.19 26.16
CA ASP A 824 5.23 -10.89 27.36
C ASP A 824 4.63 -12.31 27.46
N PRO A 825 5.43 -13.40 27.37
CA PRO A 825 4.95 -14.79 27.48
C PRO A 825 4.27 -15.12 28.81
N GLY A 826 4.50 -14.34 29.87
CA GLY A 826 3.85 -14.49 31.16
C GLY A 826 2.40 -13.98 31.21
N ARG A 827 1.94 -13.25 30.17
CA ARG A 827 0.59 -12.68 30.12
C ARG A 827 -0.41 -13.65 29.48
N PRO A 828 -1.66 -13.72 29.99
CA PRO A 828 -2.72 -14.53 29.36
C PRO A 828 -3.08 -14.04 27.95
N THR A 829 -2.75 -12.78 27.63
CA THR A 829 -2.97 -12.12 26.34
C THR A 829 -1.81 -12.25 25.37
N PHE A 830 -0.75 -13.00 25.73
CA PHE A 830 0.41 -13.22 24.86
C PHE A 830 0.02 -13.63 23.44
N CYS A 831 0.68 -13.01 22.47
CA CYS A 831 0.48 -13.21 21.05
C CYS A 831 1.80 -13.49 20.36
N LYS A 832 1.99 -14.75 19.98
CA LYS A 832 3.19 -15.20 19.26
C LYS A 832 3.47 -14.42 17.96
N PRO A 833 2.48 -14.12 17.09
CA PRO A 833 2.69 -13.23 15.94
C PRO A 833 3.27 -11.85 16.30
N TRP A 834 2.74 -11.18 17.33
CA TRP A 834 3.27 -9.89 17.80
C TRP A 834 4.70 -9.99 18.32
N ALA A 835 4.97 -10.97 19.18
CA ALA A 835 6.32 -11.20 19.72
C ALA A 835 7.32 -11.42 18.58
N ARG A 836 7.00 -12.28 17.61
CA ARG A 836 7.85 -12.54 16.44
C ARG A 836 8.11 -11.32 15.57
N MET A 837 7.08 -10.50 15.32
CA MET A 837 7.23 -9.28 14.54
C MET A 837 8.16 -8.28 15.24
N ILE A 838 7.91 -8.03 16.53
CA ILE A 838 8.69 -7.10 17.35
C ILE A 838 10.14 -7.58 17.52
N GLU A 839 10.37 -8.89 17.67
CA GLU A 839 11.71 -9.46 17.82
C GLU A 839 12.48 -9.56 16.50
N GLY A 840 11.81 -9.90 15.40
CA GLY A 840 12.46 -10.28 14.14
C GLY A 840 12.55 -9.18 13.08
N LEU A 841 11.75 -8.12 13.15
CA LEU A 841 11.92 -6.97 12.25
C LEU A 841 13.07 -6.08 12.74
N THR A 842 13.95 -5.69 11.81
CA THR A 842 15.12 -4.85 12.11
C THR A 842 14.81 -3.39 11.84
N LEU A 843 15.36 -2.51 12.68
CA LEU A 843 15.26 -1.07 12.55
C LEU A 843 16.67 -0.46 12.38
N CYS A 844 16.79 0.64 11.66
CA CYS A 844 18.03 1.42 11.60
C CYS A 844 17.83 2.91 11.86
N GLN A 845 18.89 3.52 12.37
CA GLN A 845 19.01 4.97 12.50
C GLN A 845 19.41 5.55 11.14
N THR A 846 18.63 6.50 10.66
CA THR A 846 19.02 7.34 9.54
C THR A 846 19.83 8.51 10.06
N VAL A 847 20.83 8.92 9.29
CA VAL A 847 21.62 10.12 9.54
C VAL A 847 21.45 11.09 8.37
N SER A 848 21.70 12.35 8.67
CA SER A 848 21.58 13.44 7.69
C SER A 848 22.40 14.64 8.13
N MET A 849 22.81 15.42 7.13
CA MET A 849 23.35 16.76 7.33
C MET A 849 22.92 17.69 6.20
N GLN A 850 22.82 18.97 6.52
CA GLN A 850 22.52 20.02 5.56
C GLN A 850 23.56 21.12 5.67
N LEU A 851 24.11 21.52 4.53
CA LEU A 851 25.18 22.50 4.43
C LEU A 851 24.70 23.69 3.60
N TRP A 852 24.63 24.85 4.24
CA TRP A 852 24.36 26.12 3.58
C TRP A 852 25.70 26.76 3.20
N MET A 853 25.93 26.94 1.90
CA MET A 853 27.20 27.46 1.38
C MET A 853 27.03 28.90 0.92
N GLU A 854 28.01 29.76 1.22
CA GLU A 854 28.08 31.15 0.74
C GLU A 854 28.37 31.25 -0.77
N ARG A 855 28.86 30.16 -1.37
CA ARG A 855 29.26 30.08 -2.78
C ARG A 855 28.17 29.43 -3.61
N SER A 856 27.99 29.92 -4.84
CA SER A 856 27.03 29.34 -5.78
C SER A 856 27.50 27.98 -6.28
N GLU A 857 26.58 27.24 -6.92
CA GLU A 857 26.89 25.98 -7.60
C GLU A 857 28.07 26.13 -8.59
N GLU A 858 28.09 27.20 -9.40
CA GLU A 858 29.16 27.42 -10.37
C GLU A 858 30.52 27.76 -9.74
N GLU A 859 30.52 28.30 -8.52
CA GLU A 859 31.75 28.56 -7.77
C GLU A 859 32.27 27.30 -7.07
N LEU A 860 31.37 26.39 -6.66
CA LEU A 860 31.68 25.13 -5.99
C LEU A 860 32.10 24.02 -6.95
N TYR A 861 31.69 24.10 -8.22
CA TYR A 861 31.90 23.05 -9.22
C TYR A 861 32.70 23.46 -10.45
N GLY A 862 33.56 22.55 -10.92
CA GLY A 862 34.22 22.61 -12.21
C GLY A 862 33.22 22.66 -13.39
N PRO A 863 33.65 23.00 -14.62
CA PRO A 863 32.77 23.00 -15.81
C PRO A 863 32.20 21.60 -16.14
N SER A 864 32.82 20.55 -15.60
CA SER A 864 32.40 19.15 -15.72
C SER A 864 31.93 18.56 -14.39
N GLY A 865 31.80 19.42 -13.37
CA GLY A 865 31.54 19.12 -11.96
C GLY A 865 32.47 18.08 -11.32
N PRO A 866 32.26 17.81 -10.02
CA PRO A 866 33.02 16.81 -9.27
C PRO A 866 32.81 15.45 -9.91
N VAL A 867 33.90 14.71 -10.15
CA VAL A 867 33.89 13.33 -10.68
C VAL A 867 33.07 13.09 -11.96
N GLY A 868 32.84 14.14 -12.77
CA GLY A 868 32.06 14.07 -14.01
C GLY A 868 30.58 14.44 -13.88
N MET A 869 30.15 15.00 -12.75
CA MET A 869 28.77 15.43 -12.51
C MET A 869 28.39 16.70 -13.31
N PRO A 870 27.20 16.77 -13.95
CA PRO A 870 26.71 18.02 -14.53
C PRO A 870 26.39 19.06 -13.44
N SER A 871 26.50 20.36 -13.76
CA SER A 871 26.35 21.51 -12.83
C SER A 871 24.90 21.83 -12.41
N THR A 872 24.01 20.83 -12.41
CA THR A 872 22.62 20.91 -11.95
C THR A 872 22.25 19.51 -11.44
N THR A 873 22.89 19.06 -10.36
CA THR A 873 22.67 17.68 -9.87
C THR A 873 21.33 17.56 -9.16
N GLY A 874 20.51 16.60 -9.57
CA GLY A 874 19.36 16.15 -8.78
C GLY A 874 19.80 15.18 -7.67
N LEU A 875 19.00 14.15 -7.39
CA LEU A 875 19.29 13.20 -6.31
C LEU A 875 20.35 12.17 -6.70
N LEU A 876 21.36 12.01 -5.83
CA LEU A 876 22.47 11.06 -5.97
C LEU A 876 22.48 10.07 -4.81
N THR A 877 22.97 8.85 -5.07
CA THR A 877 23.26 7.86 -4.01
C THR A 877 24.48 7.01 -4.34
N GLN A 878 24.81 6.01 -3.51
CA GLN A 878 25.98 5.13 -3.63
C GLN A 878 27.32 5.80 -3.35
N PHE A 879 27.32 6.96 -2.70
CA PHE A 879 28.55 7.60 -2.26
C PHE A 879 29.05 6.99 -0.93
N ALA A 880 30.11 7.54 -0.35
CA ALA A 880 30.73 7.02 0.86
C ALA A 880 29.73 6.94 2.03
N ALA A 881 29.59 5.77 2.66
CA ALA A 881 28.83 5.63 3.91
C ALA A 881 29.52 6.40 5.06
N PRO A 882 28.79 6.88 6.09
CA PRO A 882 27.36 6.67 6.32
C PRO A 882 26.42 7.66 5.59
N GLU A 883 26.95 8.66 4.87
CA GLU A 883 26.18 9.67 4.12
C GLU A 883 26.23 9.38 2.61
N SER A 884 25.66 8.23 2.21
CA SER A 884 25.80 7.74 0.85
C SER A 884 24.91 8.44 -0.18
N SER A 885 23.92 9.21 0.26
CA SER A 885 23.03 9.99 -0.61
C SER A 885 23.26 11.49 -0.46
N PHE A 886 23.13 12.21 -1.58
CA PHE A 886 23.37 13.65 -1.72
C PHE A 886 22.33 14.27 -2.64
N GLY A 887 21.94 15.53 -2.40
CA GLY A 887 21.10 16.28 -3.33
C GLY A 887 21.26 17.78 -3.21
N ASN A 888 21.07 18.48 -4.33
CA ASN A 888 21.02 19.93 -4.42
C ASN A 888 19.58 20.41 -4.13
N PHE A 889 19.40 21.18 -3.06
CA PHE A 889 18.11 21.75 -2.67
C PHE A 889 18.14 23.28 -2.69
N THR A 890 18.99 23.88 -3.52
CA THR A 890 19.15 25.34 -3.60
C THR A 890 17.84 26.07 -3.92
N HIS A 891 16.88 25.40 -4.57
CA HIS A 891 15.54 25.97 -4.80
C HIS A 891 14.79 26.29 -3.50
N LEU A 892 15.12 25.65 -2.38
CA LEU A 892 14.46 25.89 -1.09
C LEU A 892 14.90 27.20 -0.43
N LEU A 893 16.09 27.71 -0.74
CA LEU A 893 16.64 28.94 -0.14
C LEU A 893 15.72 30.13 -0.32
N GLN A 894 14.99 30.19 -1.44
CA GLN A 894 14.02 31.27 -1.72
C GLN A 894 12.85 31.32 -0.74
N TRP A 895 12.60 30.23 -0.02
CA TRP A 895 11.53 30.15 0.96
C TRP A 895 12.02 30.47 2.38
N GLU A 896 13.33 30.58 2.62
CA GLU A 896 13.95 30.86 3.92
C GLU A 896 14.17 32.38 4.12
N ASP A 897 14.25 32.86 5.36
CA ASP A 897 14.43 34.28 5.70
C ASP A 897 15.88 34.64 6.05
N TRP A 898 16.78 34.43 5.11
CA TRP A 898 18.19 34.77 5.28
C TRP A 898 18.46 36.26 5.41
N ALA A 899 17.57 37.11 4.90
CA ALA A 899 17.71 38.57 4.99
C ALA A 899 17.61 39.08 6.44
N ASN A 900 16.86 38.38 7.29
CA ASN A 900 16.70 38.71 8.70
C ASN A 900 17.45 37.74 9.64
N ALA A 901 18.27 36.84 9.10
CA ALA A 901 19.03 35.86 9.88
C ALA A 901 20.04 36.57 10.81
N PRO A 902 19.99 36.32 12.14
CA PRO A 902 20.85 37.02 13.09
C PRO A 902 22.35 36.79 12.84
N GLY A 903 23.09 37.87 12.62
CA GLY A 903 24.55 37.84 12.49
C GLY A 903 25.08 37.27 11.16
N ILE A 904 24.20 36.88 10.23
CA ILE A 904 24.58 36.43 8.88
C ILE A 904 24.73 37.65 7.97
N GLU A 905 25.94 37.87 7.44
CA GLU A 905 26.23 38.96 6.50
C GLU A 905 26.01 38.55 5.04
N THR A 906 26.31 37.30 4.71
CA THR A 906 26.20 36.76 3.36
C THR A 906 25.16 35.63 3.36
N PRO A 907 24.02 35.78 2.66
CA PRO A 907 23.04 34.70 2.56
C PRO A 907 23.63 33.53 1.74
N PRO A 908 23.15 32.29 1.98
CA PRO A 908 23.57 31.15 1.20
C PRO A 908 23.22 31.30 -0.28
N ALA A 909 24.09 30.77 -1.13
CA ALA A 909 23.90 30.66 -2.57
C ALA A 909 23.74 29.20 -3.03
N TYR A 910 24.01 28.23 -2.15
CA TYR A 910 23.85 26.80 -2.43
C TYR A 910 23.45 26.02 -1.17
N LEU A 911 22.62 24.99 -1.34
CA LEU A 911 22.14 24.11 -0.27
C LEU A 911 22.36 22.64 -0.63
N ALA A 912 23.26 21.98 0.12
CA ALA A 912 23.48 20.54 0.03
C ALA A 912 22.70 19.82 1.11
N TYR A 913 21.94 18.80 0.73
CA TYR A 913 21.42 17.82 1.68
C TYR A 913 22.18 16.50 1.52
N HIS A 914 22.39 15.82 2.65
CA HIS A 914 22.95 14.48 2.71
C HIS A 914 22.06 13.58 3.56
N THR A 915 21.99 12.31 3.20
CA THR A 915 21.40 11.29 4.07
C THR A 915 22.02 9.92 3.87
N GLY A 916 21.91 9.08 4.89
CA GLY A 916 22.18 7.66 4.80
C GLY A 916 21.83 6.94 6.09
N SER A 917 22.54 5.85 6.38
CA SER A 917 22.25 4.98 7.53
C SER A 917 23.48 4.74 8.38
N TRP A 918 23.24 4.54 9.68
CA TRP A 918 24.31 4.40 10.66
C TRP A 918 24.20 3.09 11.43
N GLU A 919 23.58 3.09 12.61
CA GLU A 919 23.45 1.89 13.44
C GLU A 919 22.08 1.22 13.23
N SER A 920 22.08 -0.12 13.21
CA SER A 920 20.86 -0.93 13.23
C SER A 920 20.64 -1.50 14.62
N GLY A 921 19.41 -1.41 15.15
CA GLY A 921 19.10 -1.84 16.51
C GLY A 921 17.75 -1.35 17.00
N HIS A 922 17.43 -1.68 18.26
CA HIS A 922 16.18 -1.25 18.89
C HIS A 922 16.49 -0.44 20.17
N PRO A 923 16.65 0.90 20.08
CA PRO A 923 17.07 1.76 21.19
C PRO A 923 16.35 1.52 22.53
N LEU A 924 15.04 1.23 22.54
CA LEU A 924 14.32 0.93 23.81
C LEU A 924 14.72 -0.39 24.48
N ARG A 925 15.42 -1.29 23.78
CA ARG A 925 15.99 -2.52 24.36
C ARG A 925 17.34 -2.24 24.98
N ASP A 926 18.15 -1.43 24.30
CA ASP A 926 19.56 -1.22 24.63
C ASP A 926 19.76 -0.04 25.60
N HIS A 927 18.85 0.94 25.58
CA HIS A 927 18.90 2.17 26.37
C HIS A 927 17.60 2.37 27.17
N PRO A 928 17.58 2.03 28.47
CA PRO A 928 16.41 2.26 29.31
C PRO A 928 16.08 3.75 29.43
N PHE A 929 14.80 4.09 29.68
CA PHE A 929 14.34 5.48 29.83
C PHE A 929 15.04 6.28 30.95
N SER A 930 15.79 5.62 31.84
CA SER A 930 16.63 6.27 32.86
C SER A 930 17.91 6.89 32.31
N GLU A 931 18.35 6.51 31.10
CA GLU A 931 19.54 7.08 30.44
C GLU A 931 19.22 8.41 29.74
N HIS A 932 18.92 9.44 30.54
CA HIS A 932 18.53 10.76 30.06
C HIS A 932 19.59 11.48 29.20
N ASP A 933 20.84 11.03 29.22
CA ASP A 933 21.94 11.62 28.44
C ASP A 933 22.19 10.91 27.09
N TYR A 934 21.47 9.82 26.81
CA TYR A 934 21.60 9.06 25.56
C TYR A 934 21.42 9.93 24.31
N PRO A 935 20.35 10.74 24.17
CA PRO A 935 20.16 11.57 22.97
C PRO A 935 21.34 12.53 22.72
N ALA A 936 21.77 13.25 23.76
CA ALA A 936 22.86 14.23 23.66
C ALA A 936 24.20 13.56 23.33
N ARG A 937 24.51 12.43 23.97
CA ARG A 937 25.75 11.66 23.71
C ARG A 937 25.78 11.12 22.27
N THR A 938 24.66 10.59 21.79
CA THR A 938 24.56 10.03 20.43
C THR A 938 24.62 11.13 19.36
N GLN A 939 23.97 12.27 19.58
CA GLN A 939 24.08 13.44 18.70
C GLN A 939 25.53 13.95 18.61
N ALA A 940 26.25 14.01 19.73
CA ALA A 940 27.65 14.44 19.76
C ALA A 940 28.57 13.45 19.01
N ARG A 941 28.33 12.13 19.16
CA ARG A 941 29.05 11.09 18.40
C ARG A 941 28.79 11.25 16.90
N TRP A 942 27.52 11.42 16.51
CA TRP A 942 27.16 11.65 15.11
C TRP A 942 27.87 12.88 14.53
N ARG A 943 27.83 14.03 15.21
CA ARG A 943 28.53 15.25 14.76
C ARG A 943 30.03 15.02 14.54
N ALA A 944 30.70 14.31 15.44
CA ALA A 944 32.13 14.02 15.32
C ALA A 944 32.46 13.10 14.12
N GLU A 945 31.61 12.11 13.86
CA GLU A 945 31.74 11.20 12.72
C GLU A 945 31.42 11.90 11.40
N ALA A 946 30.34 12.69 11.34
CA ALA A 946 29.96 13.49 10.17
C ALA A 946 31.06 14.48 9.79
N ARG A 947 31.70 15.15 10.77
CA ARG A 947 32.87 16.00 10.56
C ARG A 947 34.02 15.23 9.90
N SER A 948 34.33 14.05 10.44
CA SER A 948 35.43 13.22 9.92
C SER A 948 35.14 12.75 8.50
N TRP A 949 33.91 12.31 8.26
CA TRP A 949 33.44 11.92 6.94
C TRP A 949 33.51 13.07 5.93
N LEU A 950 33.07 14.28 6.32
CA LEU A 950 33.17 15.47 5.48
C LEU A 950 34.62 15.79 5.14
N ALA A 951 35.52 15.78 6.14
CA ALA A 951 36.94 16.06 5.93
C ALA A 951 37.60 15.07 4.95
N GLU A 952 37.15 13.82 4.94
CA GLU A 952 37.63 12.78 4.03
C GLU A 952 37.04 12.88 2.61
N ASN A 953 35.81 13.38 2.47
CA ASN A 953 35.04 13.23 1.22
C ASN A 953 34.68 14.55 0.50
N TYR A 954 34.78 15.72 1.14
CA TYR A 954 34.28 16.98 0.57
C TYR A 954 34.84 17.29 -0.82
N ARG A 955 36.11 16.98 -1.08
CA ARG A 955 36.76 17.23 -2.39
C ARG A 955 36.19 16.39 -3.53
N SER A 956 35.65 15.21 -3.24
CA SER A 956 34.98 14.38 -4.24
C SER A 956 33.58 14.88 -4.57
N LEU A 957 33.02 15.77 -3.74
CA LEU A 957 31.69 16.34 -3.90
C LEU A 957 31.70 17.81 -4.28
N PHE A 958 32.76 18.57 -3.97
CA PHE A 958 32.93 19.99 -4.26
C PHE A 958 34.35 20.19 -4.81
N ASP A 959 34.54 19.98 -6.11
CA ASP A 959 35.87 19.90 -6.74
C ASP A 959 36.59 21.25 -6.88
N ARG A 960 35.87 22.38 -6.73
CA ARG A 960 36.48 23.72 -6.59
C ARG A 960 36.59 24.20 -5.15
N ALA A 961 36.22 23.39 -4.17
CA ALA A 961 36.45 23.73 -2.77
C ALA A 961 37.96 23.89 -2.49
N PRO A 962 38.35 24.69 -1.49
CA PRO A 962 39.75 24.93 -1.16
C PRO A 962 40.43 23.62 -0.75
N ASP A 963 41.74 23.51 -0.98
CA ASP A 963 42.49 22.28 -0.75
C ASP A 963 42.56 21.81 0.71
N THR A 964 42.17 22.69 1.66
CA THR A 964 42.16 22.41 3.09
C THR A 964 40.73 22.32 3.61
N PHE A 965 40.49 21.41 4.56
CA PHE A 965 39.17 21.25 5.17
C PHE A 965 38.71 22.52 5.90
N GLU A 966 39.63 23.24 6.56
CA GLU A 966 39.35 24.54 7.15
C GLU A 966 38.92 25.57 6.10
N GLY A 967 39.59 25.60 4.94
CA GLY A 967 39.20 26.42 3.81
C GLY A 967 37.82 26.06 3.25
N PHE A 968 37.48 24.77 3.16
CA PHE A 968 36.12 24.33 2.81
C PHE A 968 35.09 24.81 3.84
N CYS A 969 35.36 24.66 5.14
CA CYS A 969 34.46 25.13 6.19
C CYS A 969 34.25 26.65 6.13
N ASN A 970 35.26 27.41 5.70
CA ASN A 970 35.15 28.86 5.45
C ASN A 970 34.21 29.22 4.28
N GLN A 971 33.68 28.26 3.54
CA GLN A 971 32.61 28.48 2.56
C GLN A 971 31.20 28.25 3.12
N LEU A 972 31.07 27.72 4.34
CA LEU A 972 29.79 27.50 5.00
C LEU A 972 29.26 28.81 5.58
N VAL A 973 27.95 29.04 5.48
CA VAL A 973 27.27 30.18 6.09
C VAL A 973 27.37 30.08 7.62
N ALA A 974 27.87 31.13 8.25
CA ALA A 974 27.93 31.28 9.70
C ALA A 974 27.91 32.76 10.10
N PRO A 975 27.66 33.09 11.38
CA PRO A 975 27.72 34.47 11.83
C PRO A 975 29.09 35.12 11.62
N ALA A 976 29.09 36.44 11.44
CA ALA A 976 30.31 37.22 11.29
C ALA A 976 31.33 36.94 12.42
N GLY A 977 32.58 36.71 12.05
CA GLY A 977 33.68 36.40 12.98
C GLY A 977 33.83 34.92 13.37
N VAL A 978 32.94 34.04 12.89
CA VAL A 978 33.13 32.59 12.99
C VAL A 978 33.94 32.11 11.78
N GLU A 979 35.04 31.39 12.03
CA GLU A 979 35.97 30.93 10.99
C GLU A 979 36.30 29.43 11.16
N GLY A 980 36.77 28.83 10.07
CA GLY A 980 37.23 27.45 10.00
C GLY A 980 36.14 26.45 10.39
N GLU A 981 36.56 25.37 11.03
CA GLU A 981 35.66 24.27 11.43
C GLU A 981 34.55 24.70 12.40
N ALA A 982 34.69 25.82 13.13
CA ALA A 982 33.64 26.32 14.03
C ALA A 982 32.35 26.68 13.27
N ARG A 983 32.42 26.93 11.96
CA ARG A 983 31.26 27.16 11.09
C ARG A 983 30.34 25.93 10.97
N LEU A 984 30.86 24.72 11.24
CA LEU A 984 30.06 23.49 11.27
C LEU A 984 29.00 23.51 12.37
N GLU A 985 29.22 24.21 13.49
CA GLU A 985 28.22 24.32 14.56
C GLU A 985 26.95 25.06 14.13
N TYR A 986 27.05 25.85 13.06
CA TYR A 986 25.95 26.59 12.47
C TYR A 986 25.27 25.82 11.32
N GLN A 987 25.72 24.61 11.00
CA GLN A 987 25.05 23.73 10.03
C GLN A 987 24.09 22.77 10.76
N TYR A 988 23.26 22.06 10.00
CA TYR A 988 22.29 21.13 10.56
C TYR A 988 22.78 19.69 10.44
N PHE A 989 22.79 18.97 11.55
CA PHE A 989 23.16 17.55 11.64
C PHE A 989 22.07 16.83 12.43
N ASN A 990 21.50 15.78 11.86
CA ASN A 990 20.41 15.03 12.49
C ASN A 990 20.68 13.52 12.40
N VAL A 991 20.33 12.82 13.49
CA VAL A 991 20.36 11.36 13.57
C VAL A 991 19.04 10.87 14.15
N GLY A 992 18.54 9.74 13.65
CA GLY A 992 17.33 9.10 14.14
C GLY A 992 17.53 8.56 15.57
N LEU A 993 17.29 9.41 16.57
CA LEU A 993 17.47 9.08 17.99
C LEU A 993 16.24 8.41 18.56
N GLN A 994 15.06 8.91 18.18
CA GLN A 994 13.83 8.53 18.85
C GLN A 994 13.33 7.19 18.34
N PRO A 995 12.65 6.38 19.18
CA PRO A 995 12.10 5.09 18.74
C PRO A 995 11.13 5.22 17.56
N TRP A 996 10.53 6.39 17.37
CA TRP A 996 9.64 6.66 16.24
C TRP A 996 10.33 7.15 14.96
N ASP A 997 11.60 7.53 15.03
CA ASP A 997 12.39 8.02 13.88
C ASP A 997 13.01 6.88 13.06
N LEU A 998 13.08 5.68 13.63
CA LEU A 998 13.85 4.56 13.08
C LEU A 998 13.23 3.96 11.82
N TYR A 999 14.06 3.75 10.80
CA TYR A 999 13.71 3.11 9.54
C TYR A 999 13.50 1.61 9.66
N VAL A 1000 12.44 1.09 9.04
CA VAL A 1000 12.06 -0.32 9.11
C VAL A 1000 12.67 -1.07 7.94
N LEU A 1001 13.65 -1.92 8.23
CA LEU A 1001 14.38 -2.68 7.21
C LEU A 1001 13.61 -3.91 6.73
N SER A 1002 13.93 -4.35 5.51
CA SER A 1002 13.36 -5.54 4.88
C SER A 1002 14.42 -6.61 4.68
N HIS A 1003 14.91 -7.13 5.80
CA HIS A 1003 15.92 -8.18 5.81
C HIS A 1003 15.40 -9.49 5.22
N PRO A 1004 16.28 -10.33 4.67
CA PRO A 1004 15.91 -11.64 4.15
C PRO A 1004 15.07 -12.47 5.13
N GLY A 1005 13.93 -12.99 4.66
CA GLY A 1005 13.01 -13.83 5.41
C GLY A 1005 12.08 -13.11 6.38
N THR A 1006 12.24 -11.79 6.59
CA THR A 1006 11.49 -11.04 7.62
C THR A 1006 10.17 -10.45 7.12
N THR A 1007 9.93 -10.36 5.81
CA THR A 1007 8.67 -9.83 5.24
C THR A 1007 7.44 -10.61 5.72
N THR A 1008 7.58 -11.92 5.93
CA THR A 1008 6.53 -12.80 6.49
C THR A 1008 6.17 -12.51 7.96
N LEU A 1009 6.96 -11.72 8.66
CA LEU A 1009 6.70 -11.31 10.05
C LEU A 1009 5.77 -10.10 10.14
N ARG A 1010 5.62 -9.35 9.04
CA ARG A 1010 4.79 -8.14 8.98
C ARG A 1010 3.31 -8.55 9.10
N LEU A 1011 2.59 -7.94 10.05
CA LEU A 1011 1.16 -8.18 10.21
C LEU A 1011 0.35 -7.32 9.23
N GLY A 1012 -0.69 -7.88 8.62
CA GLY A 1012 -1.66 -7.12 7.82
C GLY A 1012 -2.59 -6.25 8.67
N GLN A 1013 -3.36 -5.38 8.00
CA GLN A 1013 -4.15 -4.32 8.65
C GLN A 1013 -5.27 -4.86 9.56
N SER A 1014 -5.85 -6.02 9.24
CA SER A 1014 -6.81 -6.75 10.08
C SER A 1014 -6.16 -7.88 10.90
N GLU A 1015 -4.83 -8.00 10.86
CA GLU A 1015 -4.10 -9.13 11.46
C GLU A 1015 -3.42 -8.75 12.78
N SER A 1016 -4.02 -7.84 13.52
CA SER A 1016 -3.60 -7.52 14.89
C SER A 1016 -3.81 -8.68 15.86
N TRP A 1017 -4.63 -9.67 15.51
CA TRP A 1017 -5.09 -10.74 16.41
C TRP A 1017 -5.80 -10.22 17.67
N VAL A 1018 -6.27 -8.98 17.66
CA VAL A 1018 -6.97 -8.32 18.76
C VAL A 1018 -8.22 -7.65 18.18
N ARG A 1019 -9.41 -8.12 18.57
CA ARG A 1019 -10.67 -7.50 18.10
C ARG A 1019 -10.71 -6.02 18.47
N GLY A 1020 -11.14 -5.18 17.53
CA GLY A 1020 -11.20 -3.73 17.66
C GLY A 1020 -9.88 -2.97 17.41
N LEU A 1021 -8.78 -3.68 17.13
CA LEU A 1021 -7.48 -3.07 16.82
C LEU A 1021 -7.09 -3.35 15.36
N PHE A 1022 -6.83 -2.30 14.61
CA PHE A 1022 -6.33 -2.34 13.23
C PHE A 1022 -4.94 -1.73 13.18
N LEU A 1023 -4.14 -2.13 12.20
CA LEU A 1023 -2.75 -1.71 12.08
C LEU A 1023 -2.57 -0.89 10.81
N CYS A 1024 -1.76 0.16 10.87
CA CYS A 1024 -1.20 0.77 9.67
C CYS A 1024 0.25 1.23 9.92
N GLY A 1025 1.01 1.41 8.86
CA GLY A 1025 2.43 1.76 8.93
C GLY A 1025 3.23 1.07 7.83
N ASP A 1026 4.38 1.65 7.50
CA ASP A 1026 5.35 1.05 6.57
C ASP A 1026 5.88 -0.31 7.04
N TRP A 1027 5.77 -0.61 8.34
CA TRP A 1027 6.10 -1.90 8.97
C TRP A 1027 5.02 -2.99 8.79
N THR A 1028 3.80 -2.64 8.38
CA THR A 1028 2.72 -3.62 8.15
C THR A 1028 2.86 -4.31 6.79
N LEU A 1029 2.22 -5.47 6.64
CA LEU A 1029 2.23 -6.21 5.37
C LEU A 1029 1.48 -5.42 4.29
N ASN A 1030 2.13 -5.22 3.15
CA ASN A 1030 1.58 -4.58 1.97
C ASN A 1030 2.35 -5.09 0.72
N ASP A 1031 2.10 -4.57 -0.49
CA ASP A 1031 2.80 -5.12 -1.66
C ASP A 1031 4.19 -4.53 -1.86
N ILE A 1032 4.49 -3.37 -1.25
CA ILE A 1032 5.80 -2.72 -1.36
C ILE A 1032 6.79 -3.35 -0.38
N ASN A 1033 6.34 -3.66 0.84
CA ASN A 1033 7.13 -4.28 1.91
C ASN A 1033 8.50 -3.61 2.13
N ALA A 1034 8.56 -2.28 2.04
CA ALA A 1034 9.75 -1.47 2.29
C ALA A 1034 9.37 -0.19 3.05
N GLY A 1035 10.33 0.43 3.74
CA GLY A 1035 10.12 1.69 4.45
C GLY A 1035 9.99 2.87 3.47
N CYS A 1036 8.77 3.24 3.10
CA CYS A 1036 8.58 4.44 2.28
C CYS A 1036 7.17 5.01 2.40
N VAL A 1037 6.96 6.22 1.88
CA VAL A 1037 5.67 6.91 1.95
C VAL A 1037 4.59 6.20 1.14
N GLU A 1038 4.94 5.56 0.02
CA GLU A 1038 4.00 4.74 -0.76
C GLU A 1038 3.50 3.55 0.06
N ALA A 1039 4.40 2.78 0.70
CA ALA A 1039 4.04 1.66 1.58
C ALA A 1039 3.19 2.10 2.78
N ALA A 1040 3.58 3.21 3.43
CA ALA A 1040 2.83 3.79 4.54
C ALA A 1040 1.41 4.22 4.11
N THR A 1041 1.30 4.93 2.98
CA THR A 1041 0.01 5.39 2.45
C THR A 1041 -0.86 4.21 2.04
N GLN A 1042 -0.31 3.23 1.32
CA GLN A 1042 -0.99 2.00 0.93
C GLN A 1042 -1.53 1.26 2.16
N SER A 1043 -0.73 1.14 3.22
CA SER A 1043 -1.12 0.54 4.49
C SER A 1043 -2.28 1.29 5.16
N GLY A 1044 -2.22 2.62 5.24
CA GLY A 1044 -3.29 3.45 5.79
C GLY A 1044 -4.61 3.31 5.02
N MET A 1045 -4.52 3.27 3.68
CA MET A 1045 -5.66 3.03 2.80
C MET A 1045 -6.26 1.64 3.00
N LEU A 1046 -5.42 0.61 3.12
CA LEU A 1046 -5.89 -0.75 3.41
C LEU A 1046 -6.59 -0.81 4.77
N ALA A 1047 -6.07 -0.13 5.81
CA ALA A 1047 -6.70 -0.11 7.12
C ALA A 1047 -8.08 0.58 7.09
N ALA A 1048 -8.18 1.74 6.43
CA ALA A 1048 -9.46 2.40 6.19
C ALA A 1048 -10.41 1.50 5.40
N ARG A 1049 -9.91 0.75 4.41
CA ARG A 1049 -10.72 -0.13 3.57
C ARG A 1049 -11.25 -1.34 4.34
N VAL A 1050 -10.49 -1.93 5.25
CA VAL A 1050 -10.98 -3.02 6.11
C VAL A 1050 -12.18 -2.56 6.95
N ILE A 1051 -12.12 -1.34 7.48
CA ILE A 1051 -13.15 -0.79 8.36
C ILE A 1051 -14.36 -0.31 7.55
N SER A 1052 -14.11 0.46 6.48
CA SER A 1052 -15.15 1.23 5.79
C SER A 1052 -15.50 0.77 4.38
N ASN A 1053 -14.69 -0.11 3.78
CA ASN A 1053 -14.65 -0.41 2.34
C ASN A 1053 -14.15 0.75 1.45
N HIS A 1054 -13.63 1.83 2.05
CA HIS A 1054 -13.03 2.97 1.35
C HIS A 1054 -11.55 3.16 1.72
N PRO A 1055 -10.67 3.52 0.76
CA PRO A 1055 -10.98 3.76 -0.64
C PRO A 1055 -11.20 2.46 -1.42
N ARG A 1056 -12.04 2.56 -2.45
CA ARG A 1056 -12.40 1.44 -3.35
C ARG A 1056 -11.17 0.85 -4.05
N TYR A 1057 -10.35 1.72 -4.62
CA TYR A 1057 -9.13 1.35 -5.32
C TYR A 1057 -7.94 1.66 -4.43
N VAL A 1058 -7.09 0.65 -4.25
CA VAL A 1058 -5.74 0.79 -3.71
C VAL A 1058 -4.85 0.20 -4.79
N TRP A 1059 -3.93 0.98 -5.34
CA TRP A 1059 -2.98 0.46 -6.31
C TRP A 1059 -2.09 -0.57 -5.62
N ARG A 1060 -1.92 -1.72 -6.25
CA ARG A 1060 -1.16 -2.87 -5.75
C ARG A 1060 -0.38 -3.43 -6.95
N PRO A 1061 0.96 -3.42 -6.96
CA PRO A 1061 1.74 -4.00 -8.06
C PRO A 1061 1.50 -5.51 -8.21
N GLY A 1062 1.25 -6.23 -7.11
CA GLY A 1062 0.67 -7.58 -7.18
C GLY A 1062 1.62 -8.68 -7.66
N PHE A 1063 2.94 -8.45 -7.64
CA PHE A 1063 3.97 -9.46 -7.87
C PHE A 1063 5.09 -9.38 -6.84
#